data_AF-A0AAD4QB97-F1
#
_entry.id   AF-A0AAD4QB97-F1
#
_cell.length_a   1.000
_cell.length_b   1.000
_cell.length_c   1.000
_cell.angle_alpha   90.00
_cell.angle_beta   90.00
_cell.angle_gamma   90.00
#
_symmetry.space_group_name_H-M   'P 1'
#
loop_
_entity.id
_entity.type
_entity.pdbx_description
1 polymer ?
#
loop_
_entity_poly.entity_id
_entity_poly.type
_entity_poly.pdbx_seq_one_letter_code
_entity_poly.pdbx_strand_id
1 'polypeptide(L)'
;MTPQTPGTYAYSLGFTSGTSSSNGSWPNPLAPGGSQSCFMVPGSFAEARSLHQRWRARDGSGEQEPAFIRSGGAAQQDIGLTTVPMAAAAVWTSPVGAGDRAGAGSRMRASGHSPRVFPCRHREQDVEMNLPTCPIPHQRRPKSGRKASLLTILQNLQELKFTAVDLLMAIVDGNGDFEGFRNALFSPKNCASLVELLERLIQDDKGKPIVDKWMSSHALRLVCEKVHCRNGGGETPSPDAHNRGVSRIHRAMGHTQDHGALGYAYVEAWACGTSRQMIDILHQTGLTVSYKSISNLVLKLADRSIERAKAASLLPHALAYDNVNISSSIYVKQGPNTMSKVQSGTFGVIYELLNARAEDMSIEPLVDNLRRSSPLALSDLRMTPQARQSYISQTTVAIVQILMKYVKGFETQQSDTTLQHPKRRPLPVGHKTIFHPLRASTIEEASIDGNLLVHDDVYLVQLKRSLDDLDNVAIPTFNDQLTNIRRKDVSYWERREVFQLAFGSFHLAMNLLWCVLETHRGTLKQTGSLTQLFAILEKTRLGGEHPDYHMLLSALTQILHGLVLNAWRTECAYSSLAAFAKAGPTPRDLLDCARRIIERHTVPEPVFEPINLKAPPTDPFSRAGITEPAIDIVHNNIVLLTRDLLYVAELIDAIATGDFGWVEDILPTLACMFRGSGSNNYSTEILHLIFNIKEVWTPAFADIIRDNMLVNPSGLPGHAMGIDMNIEHLIQYLKGIYSNWDRLGNIAAGLNYLQLVKKQVTKSLKSGYRGSTHTDVDTSALVWRIANKAIVDILTTGYRKFQTLSLATFNKKVANMRQGKPMASQSEVDEIRAMSSNGEC
;
A
#
# COMPACT_ATOMS: atom_id res chain seq x y z
N MET A 1 -13.62 -54.24 1.81
CA MET A 1 -14.59 -54.97 2.65
C MET A 1 -14.87 -54.14 3.89
N THR A 2 -16.08 -53.59 3.97
CA THR A 2 -16.75 -53.05 5.16
C THR A 2 -17.68 -54.13 5.74
N PRO A 3 -18.37 -53.92 6.88
CA PRO A 3 -18.04 -53.15 8.09
C PRO A 3 -18.28 -54.00 9.38
N GLN A 4 -18.20 -53.40 10.59
CA GLN A 4 -19.36 -53.26 11.49
C GLN A 4 -19.05 -52.54 12.82
N THR A 5 -20.07 -51.90 13.38
CA THR A 5 -20.16 -51.34 14.75
C THR A 5 -21.06 -52.24 15.63
N PRO A 6 -21.01 -52.09 16.96
CA PRO A 6 -22.15 -51.48 17.68
C PRO A 6 -21.71 -50.55 18.84
N GLY A 7 -22.57 -49.83 19.56
CA GLY A 7 -24.04 -49.71 19.49
C GLY A 7 -24.61 -48.65 20.45
N THR A 8 -25.91 -48.39 20.36
CA THR A 8 -26.66 -47.31 21.04
C THR A 8 -27.16 -47.65 22.45
N TYR A 9 -27.46 -46.62 23.26
CA TYR A 9 -28.53 -46.66 24.28
C TYR A 9 -29.19 -45.27 24.46
N ALA A 10 -30.48 -45.26 24.83
CA ALA A 10 -31.31 -44.07 25.07
C ALA A 10 -32.48 -44.42 26.04
N TYR A 11 -33.07 -43.43 26.74
CA TYR A 11 -34.28 -43.63 27.59
C TYR A 11 -35.15 -42.36 27.77
N SER A 12 -36.40 -42.54 28.23
CA SER A 12 -37.52 -41.58 28.32
C SER A 12 -38.54 -42.05 29.42
N LEU A 13 -39.74 -41.48 29.71
CA LEU A 13 -40.65 -40.57 28.98
C LEU A 13 -41.70 -39.93 29.94
N GLY A 14 -41.93 -38.60 29.89
CA GLY A 14 -43.13 -37.92 30.40
C GLY A 14 -43.25 -37.79 31.95
N PHE A 15 -44.28 -37.19 32.56
CA PHE A 15 -45.50 -36.44 32.15
C PHE A 15 -45.85 -35.46 33.32
N THR A 16 -46.79 -34.50 33.37
CA THR A 16 -47.94 -33.94 32.58
C THR A 16 -48.09 -32.45 33.06
N SER A 17 -49.10 -31.57 32.90
CA SER A 17 -50.41 -31.32 32.20
C SER A 17 -50.79 -29.85 32.54
N GLY A 18 -51.71 -29.09 31.90
CA GLY A 18 -52.59 -29.26 30.73
C GLY A 18 -53.72 -28.20 30.76
N THR A 19 -54.49 -28.04 29.66
CA THR A 19 -55.79 -27.29 29.53
C THR A 19 -55.80 -25.76 29.76
N SER A 20 -56.64 -24.92 29.11
CA SER A 20 -57.66 -25.10 28.05
C SER A 20 -58.09 -23.76 27.37
N SER A 21 -58.62 -23.83 26.13
CA SER A 21 -59.72 -23.02 25.53
C SER A 21 -59.67 -21.46 25.48
N SER A 22 -60.24 -20.73 24.50
CA SER A 22 -60.78 -21.03 23.14
C SER A 22 -61.36 -19.74 22.48
N ASN A 23 -61.25 -19.59 21.16
CA ASN A 23 -62.04 -18.68 20.27
C ASN A 23 -61.95 -17.14 20.52
N GLY A 24 -62.16 -16.24 19.55
CA GLY A 24 -62.38 -16.39 18.10
C GLY A 24 -62.80 -15.05 17.44
N SER A 25 -62.92 -15.05 16.09
CA SER A 25 -63.50 -13.99 15.21
C SER A 25 -62.78 -12.62 15.05
N TRP A 26 -62.82 -12.10 13.82
CA TRP A 26 -62.46 -10.72 13.38
C TRP A 26 -63.73 -9.82 13.35
N PRO A 27 -63.60 -8.47 13.38
CA PRO A 27 -63.57 -7.73 12.12
C PRO A 27 -62.64 -6.48 12.09
N ASN A 28 -62.26 -6.07 10.88
CA ASN A 28 -61.74 -4.73 10.53
C ASN A 28 -62.94 -3.78 10.23
N PRO A 29 -62.79 -2.44 10.02
CA PRO A 29 -61.55 -1.65 9.97
C PRO A 29 -61.57 -0.36 10.84
N LEU A 30 -60.40 0.30 10.98
CA LEU A 30 -60.24 1.76 10.87
C LEU A 30 -58.74 2.16 10.87
N ALA A 31 -58.43 3.28 10.24
CA ALA A 31 -57.12 3.93 10.18
C ALA A 31 -57.29 5.45 10.37
N PRO A 32 -56.24 6.26 10.60
CA PRO A 32 -54.81 5.93 10.69
C PRO A 32 -54.14 6.32 12.02
N GLY A 33 -52.95 5.79 12.28
CA GLY A 33 -52.08 6.21 13.38
C GLY A 33 -50.63 5.81 13.13
N GLY A 34 -49.71 6.78 13.06
CA GLY A 34 -48.31 6.52 12.72
C GLY A 34 -47.48 6.07 13.92
N SER A 35 -46.68 5.01 13.74
CA SER A 35 -45.61 4.62 14.66
C SER A 35 -44.26 4.67 13.95
N GLN A 36 -43.44 5.67 14.29
CA GLN A 36 -42.07 5.79 13.78
C GLN A 36 -41.18 4.75 14.48
N SER A 37 -40.65 3.80 13.71
CA SER A 37 -39.56 2.91 14.16
C SER A 37 -38.24 3.37 13.54
N CYS A 38 -37.69 4.45 14.09
CA CYS A 38 -36.44 5.07 13.63
C CYS A 38 -35.21 4.21 13.98
N PHE A 39 -34.85 3.26 13.12
CA PHE A 39 -33.48 2.73 13.08
C PHE A 39 -32.56 3.74 12.39
N MET A 40 -31.99 4.66 13.18
CA MET A 40 -30.95 5.57 12.71
C MET A 40 -29.56 4.94 12.90
N VAL A 41 -28.83 4.78 11.79
CA VAL A 41 -27.41 4.41 11.80
C VAL A 41 -26.57 5.68 11.62
N PRO A 42 -25.74 6.10 12.60
CA PRO A 42 -24.82 7.22 12.41
C PRO A 42 -23.57 6.76 11.64
N GLY A 43 -23.18 7.49 10.59
CA GLY A 43 -21.98 7.18 9.81
C GLY A 43 -20.66 7.44 10.56
N SER A 44 -19.60 6.77 10.12
CA SER A 44 -18.27 6.73 10.75
C SER A 44 -17.61 8.10 11.04
N PHE A 45 -17.96 9.15 10.30
CA PHE A 45 -17.48 10.53 10.55
C PHE A 45 -18.19 11.30 11.69
N ALA A 46 -19.20 10.70 12.32
CA ALA A 46 -19.91 11.28 13.46
C ALA A 46 -19.31 10.85 14.81
N GLU A 47 -18.91 9.58 14.97
CA GLU A 47 -18.56 9.02 16.27
C GLU A 47 -17.22 9.53 16.83
N ALA A 48 -16.25 9.88 15.96
CA ALA A 48 -15.05 10.61 16.37
C ALA A 48 -15.36 11.92 17.12
N ARG A 49 -16.48 12.60 16.78
CA ARG A 49 -16.97 13.78 17.52
C ARG A 49 -17.77 13.42 18.78
N SER A 50 -18.35 12.22 18.87
CA SER A 50 -19.03 11.72 20.08
C SER A 50 -18.05 11.43 21.23
N LEU A 51 -16.85 10.94 20.91
CA LEU A 51 -15.74 10.84 21.87
C LEU A 51 -15.29 12.23 22.35
N HIS A 52 -15.03 13.16 21.42
CA HIS A 52 -14.62 14.53 21.75
C HIS A 52 -15.64 15.28 22.64
N GLN A 53 -16.94 15.13 22.37
CA GLN A 53 -18.00 15.77 23.17
C GLN A 53 -18.08 15.22 24.60
N ARG A 54 -17.84 13.91 24.81
CA ARG A 54 -17.82 13.31 26.16
C ARG A 54 -16.63 13.77 27.01
N TRP A 55 -15.53 14.20 26.40
CA TRP A 55 -14.40 14.80 27.12
C TRP A 55 -14.66 16.25 27.54
N ARG A 56 -15.23 17.10 26.67
CA ARG A 56 -15.64 18.48 27.03
C ARG A 56 -16.64 18.55 28.21
N ALA A 57 -17.34 17.46 28.50
CA ALA A 57 -18.26 17.36 29.63
C ALA A 57 -17.60 16.88 30.95
N ARG A 58 -16.30 16.59 30.97
CA ARG A 58 -15.56 16.16 32.18
C ARG A 58 -14.57 17.20 32.70
N ASP A 59 -13.91 17.96 31.82
CA ASP A 59 -12.92 18.96 32.24
C ASP A 59 -13.59 20.31 32.56
N GLY A 60 -14.09 20.41 33.79
CA GLY A 60 -14.68 21.62 34.36
C GLY A 60 -13.66 22.71 34.71
N SER A 61 -13.01 23.29 33.70
CA SER A 61 -12.13 24.46 33.84
C SER A 61 -12.31 25.44 32.67
N GLY A 62 -12.24 26.74 32.97
CA GLY A 62 -12.71 27.82 32.08
C GLY A 62 -11.94 28.04 30.78
N GLU A 63 -12.54 28.87 29.92
CA GLU A 63 -12.09 29.17 28.56
C GLU A 63 -10.75 29.93 28.50
N GLN A 64 -9.86 29.49 27.62
CA GLN A 64 -8.87 30.34 26.93
C GLN A 64 -8.45 29.70 25.61
N GLU A 65 -8.46 30.47 24.52
CA GLU A 65 -8.05 29.98 23.18
C GLU A 65 -6.51 29.87 23.07
N PRO A 66 -5.96 28.74 22.61
CA PRO A 66 -4.56 28.67 22.17
C PRO A 66 -4.44 29.04 20.68
N ALA A 67 -3.62 30.05 20.36
CA ALA A 67 -3.41 30.52 18.99
C ALA A 67 -2.67 29.48 18.10
N PHE A 68 -2.99 29.49 16.80
CA PHE A 68 -2.34 28.64 15.79
C PHE A 68 -0.84 28.93 15.66
N ILE A 69 0.01 28.01 16.14
CA ILE A 69 1.45 27.97 15.79
C ILE A 69 1.66 26.92 14.70
N ARG A 70 2.33 27.33 13.60
CA ARG A 70 2.57 26.47 12.43
C ARG A 70 3.74 25.53 12.69
N SER A 71 3.56 24.23 12.46
CA SER A 71 4.67 23.29 12.29
C SER A 71 5.35 23.51 10.94
N GLY A 72 6.66 23.74 10.96
CA GLY A 72 7.45 23.98 9.75
C GLY A 72 7.80 22.70 8.99
N GLY A 73 7.78 22.76 7.65
CA GLY A 73 8.41 21.75 6.80
C GLY A 73 9.94 21.96 6.76
N ALA A 74 10.69 20.89 6.51
CA ALA A 74 12.14 20.97 6.38
C ALA A 74 12.52 21.76 5.11
N ALA A 75 13.40 22.75 5.25
CA ALA A 75 13.96 23.50 4.13
C ALA A 75 15.16 22.75 3.54
N GLN A 76 15.17 22.58 2.21
CA GLN A 76 16.37 22.21 1.47
C GLN A 76 17.17 23.49 1.19
N GLN A 77 18.49 23.45 1.36
CA GLN A 77 19.34 24.64 1.24
C GLN A 77 19.49 25.09 -0.21
N ASP A 78 19.13 26.34 -0.49
CA ASP A 78 19.48 27.06 -1.72
C ASP A 78 20.30 28.32 -1.36
N ILE A 79 21.29 28.64 -2.19
CA ILE A 79 22.29 29.67 -1.88
C ILE A 79 21.79 31.05 -2.33
N GLY A 80 21.39 31.88 -1.37
CA GLY A 80 20.88 33.22 -1.64
C GLY A 80 21.98 34.24 -2.01
N LEU A 81 21.90 34.82 -3.20
CA LEU A 81 22.50 36.11 -3.51
C LEU A 81 21.48 37.24 -3.26
N THR A 82 21.96 38.36 -2.72
CA THR A 82 21.13 39.36 -2.04
C THR A 82 20.66 40.52 -2.93
N THR A 83 19.39 40.90 -2.82
CA THR A 83 18.90 42.28 -3.04
C THR A 83 17.79 42.63 -2.04
N VAL A 84 17.69 43.92 -1.68
CA VAL A 84 16.80 44.46 -0.63
C VAL A 84 15.71 45.34 -1.27
N PRO A 85 14.45 45.34 -0.77
CA PRO A 85 13.30 45.98 -1.45
C PRO A 85 12.97 47.39 -0.92
N MET A 86 12.15 48.16 -1.67
CA MET A 86 11.43 49.32 -1.13
C MET A 86 10.21 49.76 -1.98
N ALA A 87 9.08 50.06 -1.29
CA ALA A 87 8.00 51.01 -1.64
C ALA A 87 7.24 50.92 -3.01
N ALA A 88 6.01 51.44 -3.18
CA ALA A 88 4.85 51.65 -2.27
C ALA A 88 3.57 51.97 -3.08
N ALA A 89 2.40 51.72 -2.47
CA ALA A 89 1.08 52.38 -2.62
C ALA A 89 0.53 52.90 -3.98
N ALA A 90 -0.68 52.40 -4.34
CA ALA A 90 -1.91 53.17 -4.69
C ALA A 90 -1.97 54.04 -5.99
N VAL A 91 -3.10 54.44 -6.62
CA VAL A 91 -4.55 54.05 -6.62
C VAL A 91 -5.24 54.70 -7.85
N TRP A 92 -6.32 54.10 -8.40
CA TRP A 92 -7.23 54.66 -9.45
C TRP A 92 -6.59 54.93 -10.85
N THR A 93 -7.31 55.15 -11.98
CA THR A 93 -8.75 55.32 -12.31
C THR A 93 -9.23 54.47 -13.52
N SER A 94 -10.54 54.42 -13.70
CA SER A 94 -11.32 54.33 -14.97
C SER A 94 -12.54 55.30 -14.79
N PRO A 95 -13.45 55.61 -15.76
CA PRO A 95 -13.85 54.87 -16.98
C PRO A 95 -14.28 55.78 -18.20
N VAL A 96 -15.23 55.30 -19.02
CA VAL A 96 -16.03 55.98 -20.10
C VAL A 96 -15.37 56.14 -21.49
N GLY A 97 -16.02 55.85 -22.63
CA GLY A 97 -17.31 55.17 -22.88
C GLY A 97 -17.95 55.43 -24.27
N ALA A 98 -18.91 54.58 -24.67
CA ALA A 98 -19.84 54.67 -25.84
C ALA A 98 -19.24 54.62 -27.28
N GLY A 99 -19.97 54.21 -28.33
CA GLY A 99 -21.34 53.65 -28.40
C GLY A 99 -21.79 53.21 -29.82
N ASP A 100 -22.91 52.47 -29.88
CA ASP A 100 -23.50 51.71 -31.00
C ASP A 100 -23.72 52.39 -32.38
N ARG A 101 -23.80 51.59 -33.46
CA ARG A 101 -25.07 51.26 -34.17
C ARG A 101 -24.93 50.22 -35.30
N ALA A 102 -26.07 49.73 -35.80
CA ALA A 102 -26.19 48.56 -36.70
C ALA A 102 -26.64 48.92 -38.14
N GLY A 103 -26.49 47.97 -39.07
CA GLY A 103 -27.00 48.04 -40.46
C GLY A 103 -26.97 46.67 -41.16
N ALA A 104 -27.95 46.39 -42.02
CA ALA A 104 -28.16 45.06 -42.64
C ALA A 104 -27.70 44.97 -44.11
N GLY A 105 -27.47 43.76 -44.63
CA GLY A 105 -27.17 43.53 -46.06
C GLY A 105 -27.06 42.03 -46.43
N SER A 106 -27.89 41.55 -47.35
CA SER A 106 -28.07 40.11 -47.65
C SER A 106 -27.20 39.55 -48.78
N ARG A 107 -26.81 38.26 -48.63
CA ARG A 107 -26.60 37.19 -49.64
C ARG A 107 -26.19 37.55 -51.09
N MET A 108 -25.14 36.88 -51.60
CA MET A 108 -25.21 35.74 -52.57
C MET A 108 -24.07 35.72 -53.62
N ARG A 109 -23.69 34.51 -54.08
CA ARG A 109 -22.71 34.16 -55.15
C ARG A 109 -21.23 34.46 -54.79
N ALA A 110 -20.19 33.66 -55.05
CA ALA A 110 -19.89 32.52 -55.93
C ALA A 110 -18.93 32.87 -57.10
N SER A 111 -17.79 32.15 -57.14
CA SER A 111 -16.84 31.95 -58.25
C SER A 111 -16.32 33.16 -59.04
N GLY A 112 -15.00 33.42 -59.00
CA GLY A 112 -14.31 34.07 -60.11
C GLY A 112 -13.00 34.83 -59.82
N HIS A 113 -11.88 34.23 -60.23
CA HIS A 113 -10.72 34.87 -60.90
C HIS A 113 -9.88 36.00 -60.23
N SER A 114 -8.56 35.77 -60.27
CA SER A 114 -7.49 36.78 -60.35
C SER A 114 -7.60 37.61 -61.67
N PRO A 115 -6.88 38.73 -61.93
CA PRO A 115 -5.63 39.17 -61.27
C PRO A 115 -5.48 40.70 -61.08
N ARG A 116 -4.25 41.17 -60.81
CA ARG A 116 -3.77 42.50 -61.25
C ARG A 116 -2.37 42.41 -61.86
N VAL A 117 -2.24 42.84 -63.11
CA VAL A 117 -0.98 43.10 -63.84
C VAL A 117 -1.26 44.28 -64.78
N PHE A 118 -0.39 45.30 -64.82
CA PHE A 118 -0.28 46.32 -65.89
C PHE A 118 0.90 47.26 -65.58
N PRO A 119 1.47 48.02 -66.55
CA PRO A 119 1.35 47.90 -68.00
C PRO A 119 2.70 47.85 -68.76
N CYS A 120 2.64 47.66 -70.09
CA CYS A 120 3.78 47.78 -71.01
C CYS A 120 3.40 48.60 -72.26
N ARG A 121 4.31 49.47 -72.72
CA ARG A 121 4.33 50.29 -73.96
C ARG A 121 5.79 50.71 -74.18
N HIS A 122 6.39 50.91 -75.38
CA HIS A 122 6.03 50.80 -76.82
C HIS A 122 7.38 50.89 -77.62
N ARG A 123 7.53 50.78 -78.97
CA ARG A 123 6.66 50.66 -80.16
C ARG A 123 7.46 50.06 -81.37
N GLU A 124 6.81 49.98 -82.54
CA GLU A 124 7.28 50.05 -83.97
C GLU A 124 8.76 49.74 -84.34
N GLN A 125 9.11 48.76 -85.20
CA GLN A 125 8.91 48.66 -86.69
C GLN A 125 9.56 49.81 -87.50
N ASP A 126 10.32 49.62 -88.61
CA ASP A 126 10.54 48.51 -89.57
C ASP A 126 12.03 48.48 -90.10
N VAL A 127 12.63 47.36 -90.59
CA VAL A 127 12.93 46.92 -92.01
C VAL A 127 13.80 47.93 -92.83
N GLU A 128 14.90 47.64 -93.58
CA GLU A 128 15.31 46.49 -94.45
C GLU A 128 16.85 46.39 -94.78
N MET A 129 17.25 45.37 -95.59
CA MET A 129 18.37 45.25 -96.57
C MET A 129 19.88 45.02 -96.22
N ASN A 130 20.29 43.74 -96.34
CA ASN A 130 21.31 43.16 -97.26
C ASN A 130 22.83 43.53 -97.30
N LEU A 131 23.67 42.57 -96.83
CA LEU A 131 24.77 41.83 -97.55
C LEU A 131 26.03 42.59 -98.11
N PRO A 132 27.12 41.88 -98.55
CA PRO A 132 27.75 40.64 -98.05
C PRO A 132 29.32 40.68 -97.97
N THR A 133 29.95 39.68 -97.32
CA THR A 133 31.04 38.78 -97.87
C THR A 133 31.81 38.03 -96.77
N CYS A 134 32.51 36.93 -97.14
CA CYS A 134 33.35 36.07 -96.29
C CYS A 134 34.48 35.46 -97.15
N PRO A 135 35.64 35.03 -96.59
CA PRO A 135 35.95 33.60 -96.70
C PRO A 135 36.81 32.95 -95.58
N ILE A 136 36.21 32.02 -94.82
CA ILE A 136 36.61 30.61 -94.53
C ILE A 136 38.08 30.23 -94.07
N PRO A 137 38.44 28.98 -93.66
CA PRO A 137 38.87 28.79 -92.26
C PRO A 137 40.13 27.92 -91.99
N HIS A 138 40.46 27.72 -90.71
CA HIS A 138 41.03 26.45 -90.22
C HIS A 138 40.05 25.75 -89.26
N GLN A 139 39.92 24.43 -89.39
CA GLN A 139 38.93 23.63 -88.64
C GLN A 139 39.35 23.39 -87.19
N ARG A 140 38.41 23.58 -86.24
CA ARG A 140 38.44 22.93 -84.92
C ARG A 140 37.31 21.91 -84.85
N ARG A 141 37.58 20.69 -84.35
CA ARG A 141 36.54 19.69 -84.08
C ARG A 141 35.56 20.22 -83.04
N PRO A 142 34.24 19.97 -83.17
CA PRO A 142 33.27 20.32 -82.14
C PRO A 142 33.52 19.49 -80.87
N LYS A 143 33.34 20.11 -79.69
CA LYS A 143 33.32 19.38 -78.43
C LYS A 143 32.04 18.57 -78.33
N SER A 144 32.13 17.28 -78.01
CA SER A 144 30.96 16.48 -77.65
C SER A 144 30.24 17.09 -76.44
N GLY A 145 28.90 17.06 -76.45
CA GLY A 145 28.11 17.55 -75.32
C GLY A 145 28.44 16.77 -74.04
N ARG A 146 28.58 17.47 -72.91
CA ARG A 146 29.08 16.93 -71.63
C ARG A 146 28.36 15.64 -71.19
N LYS A 147 27.05 15.52 -71.49
CA LYS A 147 26.22 14.33 -71.22
C LYS A 147 26.61 13.11 -72.09
N ALA A 148 26.99 13.30 -73.35
CA ALA A 148 27.43 12.22 -74.22
C ALA A 148 28.77 11.64 -73.73
N SER A 149 29.75 12.52 -73.41
CA SER A 149 31.03 12.08 -72.85
C SER A 149 30.88 11.31 -71.53
N LEU A 150 29.95 11.72 -70.66
CA LEU A 150 29.65 10.98 -69.42
C LEU A 150 29.05 9.59 -69.69
N LEU A 151 28.18 9.46 -70.68
CA LEU A 151 27.64 8.15 -71.08
C LEU A 151 28.73 7.23 -71.63
N THR A 152 29.63 7.74 -72.48
CA THR A 152 30.79 6.96 -72.97
C THR A 152 31.73 6.56 -71.84
N ILE A 153 31.98 7.43 -70.84
CA ILE A 153 32.78 7.06 -69.66
C ILE A 153 32.11 5.92 -68.89
N LEU A 154 30.80 5.99 -68.64
CA LEU A 154 30.06 4.93 -67.93
C LEU A 154 30.04 3.61 -68.72
N GLN A 155 29.96 3.66 -70.04
CA GLN A 155 30.06 2.48 -70.92
C GLN A 155 31.45 1.83 -70.83
N ASN A 156 32.52 2.62 -70.97
CA ASN A 156 33.90 2.13 -70.86
C ASN A 156 34.19 1.51 -69.47
N LEU A 157 33.66 2.11 -68.39
CA LEU A 157 33.76 1.55 -67.04
C LEU A 157 33.04 0.20 -66.93
N GLN A 158 31.84 0.09 -67.50
CA GLN A 158 31.07 -1.15 -67.53
C GLN A 158 31.77 -2.27 -68.33
N GLU A 159 32.39 -1.95 -69.47
CA GLU A 159 33.21 -2.90 -70.24
C GLU A 159 34.43 -3.40 -69.46
N LEU A 160 35.08 -2.51 -68.69
CA LEU A 160 36.18 -2.84 -67.76
C LEU A 160 35.69 -3.54 -66.47
N LYS A 161 34.39 -3.82 -66.32
CA LYS A 161 33.74 -4.40 -65.12
C LYS A 161 33.96 -3.58 -63.84
N PHE A 162 34.18 -2.26 -63.98
CA PHE A 162 34.45 -1.34 -62.87
C PHE A 162 33.22 -0.45 -62.67
N THR A 163 32.69 -0.32 -61.46
CA THR A 163 31.49 0.49 -61.22
C THR A 163 31.82 1.96 -60.94
N ALA A 164 30.82 2.83 -61.08
CA ALA A 164 30.94 4.22 -60.64
C ALA A 164 31.15 4.35 -59.12
N VAL A 165 30.77 3.32 -58.33
CA VAL A 165 31.05 3.27 -56.89
C VAL A 165 32.50 2.93 -56.62
N ASP A 166 33.08 1.96 -57.35
CA ASP A 166 34.51 1.60 -57.21
C ASP A 166 35.42 2.79 -57.59
N LEU A 167 35.03 3.57 -58.61
CA LEU A 167 35.71 4.81 -58.98
C LEU A 167 35.61 5.88 -57.90
N LEU A 168 34.45 6.05 -57.27
CA LEU A 168 34.29 6.97 -56.14
C LEU A 168 35.09 6.51 -54.91
N MET A 169 35.13 5.20 -54.63
CA MET A 169 35.97 4.64 -53.56
C MET A 169 37.45 4.91 -53.81
N ALA A 170 37.98 4.61 -55.01
CA ALA A 170 39.37 4.89 -55.36
C ALA A 170 39.74 6.38 -55.22
N ILE A 171 38.81 7.29 -55.59
CA ILE A 171 38.98 8.74 -55.40
C ILE A 171 38.90 9.13 -53.90
N VAL A 172 38.05 8.51 -53.09
CA VAL A 172 37.92 8.80 -51.65
C VAL A 172 39.09 8.24 -50.82
N ASP A 173 39.63 7.09 -51.23
CA ASP A 173 40.85 6.50 -50.66
C ASP A 173 42.09 7.34 -51.02
N GLY A 174 42.13 7.90 -52.24
CA GLY A 174 43.00 9.03 -52.60
C GLY A 174 44.49 8.74 -52.76
N ASN A 175 44.89 7.48 -52.86
CA ASN A 175 46.30 7.11 -53.00
C ASN A 175 46.87 7.54 -54.36
N GLY A 176 48.08 8.12 -54.36
CA GLY A 176 48.81 8.48 -55.57
C GLY A 176 48.07 9.52 -56.43
N ASP A 177 47.94 9.23 -57.73
CA ASP A 177 47.35 10.15 -58.72
C ASP A 177 45.91 10.59 -58.41
N PHE A 178 45.21 9.90 -57.50
CA PHE A 178 43.85 10.24 -57.07
C PHE A 178 43.76 11.34 -56.01
N GLU A 179 44.86 11.72 -55.34
CA GLU A 179 44.82 12.67 -54.22
C GLU A 179 44.26 14.05 -54.63
N GLY A 180 44.64 14.54 -55.81
CA GLY A 180 44.12 15.81 -56.36
C GLY A 180 42.61 15.77 -56.60
N PHE A 181 42.07 14.62 -57.03
CA PHE A 181 40.64 14.42 -57.22
C PHE A 181 39.91 14.30 -55.88
N ARG A 182 40.51 13.64 -54.87
CA ARG A 182 40.01 13.58 -53.50
C ARG A 182 39.86 14.96 -52.86
N ASN A 183 40.92 15.76 -52.95
CA ASN A 183 40.97 17.10 -52.36
C ASN A 183 40.04 18.08 -53.11
N ALA A 184 39.78 17.85 -54.39
CA ALA A 184 38.71 18.52 -55.12
C ALA A 184 37.30 18.06 -54.68
N LEU A 185 37.07 16.75 -54.51
CA LEU A 185 35.78 16.19 -54.09
C LEU A 185 35.31 16.77 -52.76
N PHE A 186 36.18 16.75 -51.74
CA PHE A 186 35.89 17.29 -50.40
C PHE A 186 36.09 18.81 -50.27
N SER A 187 36.32 19.53 -51.37
CA SER A 187 36.44 20.99 -51.35
C SER A 187 35.12 21.66 -50.94
N PRO A 188 35.13 22.72 -50.09
CA PRO A 188 33.92 23.42 -49.66
C PRO A 188 33.03 23.89 -50.83
N LYS A 189 33.62 24.17 -52.00
CA LYS A 189 32.92 24.56 -53.24
C LYS A 189 31.96 23.48 -53.77
N ASN A 190 32.21 22.21 -53.47
CA ASN A 190 31.41 21.07 -53.93
C ASN A 190 30.44 20.54 -52.86
N CYS A 191 30.46 21.11 -51.64
CA CYS A 191 29.64 20.68 -50.51
C CYS A 191 28.14 20.61 -50.84
N ALA A 192 27.59 21.66 -51.49
CA ALA A 192 26.18 21.69 -51.89
C ALA A 192 25.80 20.54 -52.84
N SER A 193 26.65 20.21 -53.81
CA SER A 193 26.41 19.12 -54.75
C SER A 193 26.58 17.72 -54.14
N LEU A 194 27.42 17.58 -53.11
CA LEU A 194 27.51 16.35 -52.31
C LEU A 194 26.26 16.16 -51.43
N VAL A 195 25.74 17.23 -50.84
CA VAL A 195 24.46 17.20 -50.09
C VAL A 195 23.31 16.85 -51.04
N GLU A 196 23.21 17.49 -52.20
CA GLU A 196 22.18 17.19 -53.23
C GLU A 196 22.25 15.73 -53.72
N LEU A 197 23.45 15.15 -53.82
CA LEU A 197 23.64 13.73 -54.17
C LEU A 197 23.13 12.80 -53.06
N LEU A 198 23.48 13.07 -51.80
CA LEU A 198 23.03 12.27 -50.65
C LEU A 198 21.51 12.40 -50.43
N GLU A 199 20.96 13.59 -50.61
CA GLU A 199 19.53 13.86 -50.50
C GLU A 199 18.73 13.11 -51.57
N ARG A 200 19.22 13.06 -52.83
CA ARG A 200 18.65 12.21 -53.87
C ARG A 200 18.74 10.71 -53.57
N LEU A 201 19.83 10.24 -52.93
CA LEU A 201 19.96 8.84 -52.49
C LEU A 201 18.99 8.48 -51.35
N ILE A 202 18.58 9.45 -50.53
CA ILE A 202 17.56 9.28 -49.46
C ILE A 202 16.12 9.35 -50.03
N GLN A 203 15.94 10.02 -51.17
CA GLN A 203 14.65 10.11 -51.88
C GLN A 203 14.35 8.90 -52.79
N ASP A 204 15.34 8.04 -53.08
CA ASP A 204 15.15 6.80 -53.85
C ASP A 204 14.80 5.61 -52.95
N ASP A 205 13.76 4.84 -53.32
CA ASP A 205 13.24 3.70 -52.53
C ASP A 205 14.26 2.57 -52.29
N LYS A 206 15.30 2.46 -53.14
CA LYS A 206 16.38 1.46 -53.01
C LYS A 206 17.62 2.04 -52.34
N GLY A 207 17.90 3.33 -52.53
CA GLY A 207 18.96 4.06 -51.85
C GLY A 207 18.68 4.23 -50.36
N LYS A 208 17.45 4.61 -50.01
CA LYS A 208 17.06 4.94 -48.64
C LYS A 208 17.37 3.84 -47.60
N PRO A 209 17.01 2.55 -47.79
CA PRO A 209 17.33 1.50 -46.81
C PRO A 209 18.85 1.30 -46.60
N ILE A 210 19.67 1.63 -47.60
CA ILE A 210 21.13 1.54 -47.52
C ILE A 210 21.67 2.72 -46.69
N VAL A 211 21.19 3.94 -46.96
CA VAL A 211 21.57 5.15 -46.21
C VAL A 211 21.09 5.08 -44.76
N ASP A 212 19.84 4.69 -44.50
CA ASP A 212 19.28 4.54 -43.15
C ASP A 212 20.09 3.53 -42.31
N LYS A 213 20.46 2.38 -42.91
CA LYS A 213 21.27 1.34 -42.25
C LYS A 213 22.67 1.82 -41.90
N TRP A 214 23.31 2.60 -42.78
CA TRP A 214 24.63 3.19 -42.53
C TRP A 214 24.57 4.32 -41.48
N MET A 215 23.65 5.27 -41.67
CA MET A 215 23.51 6.47 -40.85
C MET A 215 23.07 6.17 -39.42
N SER A 216 22.20 5.18 -39.18
CA SER A 216 21.68 4.89 -37.83
C SER A 216 22.79 4.71 -36.78
N SER A 217 23.87 3.99 -37.12
CA SER A 217 25.03 3.78 -36.23
C SER A 217 25.91 5.02 -36.05
N HIS A 218 25.97 5.89 -37.06
CA HIS A 218 26.78 7.11 -37.06
C HIS A 218 26.06 8.28 -36.37
N ALA A 219 24.74 8.39 -36.52
CA ALA A 219 23.89 9.35 -35.86
C ALA A 219 23.87 9.12 -34.33
N LEU A 220 23.76 7.86 -33.89
CA LEU A 220 23.90 7.50 -32.47
C LEU A 220 25.26 7.94 -31.90
N ARG A 221 26.36 7.65 -32.60
CA ARG A 221 27.70 8.10 -32.20
C ARG A 221 27.80 9.62 -32.09
N LEU A 222 27.37 10.34 -33.13
CA LEU A 222 27.39 11.82 -33.19
C LEU A 222 26.54 12.48 -32.10
N VAL A 223 25.38 11.90 -31.78
CA VAL A 223 24.52 12.36 -30.68
C VAL A 223 25.20 12.11 -29.34
N CYS A 224 25.76 10.91 -29.11
CA CYS A 224 26.52 10.62 -27.89
C CYS A 224 27.70 11.59 -27.72
N GLU A 225 28.51 11.81 -28.75
CA GLU A 225 29.64 12.75 -28.74
C GLU A 225 29.18 14.19 -28.41
N LYS A 226 28.20 14.73 -29.14
CA LYS A 226 27.74 16.12 -28.94
C LYS A 226 26.98 16.35 -27.63
N VAL A 227 26.35 15.33 -27.05
CA VAL A 227 25.71 15.41 -25.74
C VAL A 227 26.75 15.31 -24.61
N HIS A 228 27.75 14.43 -24.73
CA HIS A 228 28.83 14.33 -23.73
C HIS A 228 29.66 15.62 -23.67
N CYS A 229 30.12 16.13 -24.82
CA CYS A 229 30.92 17.34 -24.92
C CYS A 229 30.18 18.65 -24.56
N ARG A 230 28.88 18.60 -24.24
CA ARG A 230 28.12 19.74 -23.68
C ARG A 230 27.99 19.72 -22.17
N ASN A 231 28.14 18.55 -21.53
CA ASN A 231 27.88 18.37 -20.09
C ASN A 231 29.15 18.00 -19.28
N GLY A 232 30.26 17.64 -19.94
CA GLY A 232 31.56 17.42 -19.31
C GLY A 232 32.59 18.47 -19.73
N GLY A 233 33.28 19.08 -18.77
CA GLY A 233 34.37 20.01 -19.05
C GLY A 233 35.69 19.29 -19.35
N GLY A 234 36.36 19.69 -20.44
CA GLY A 234 37.80 19.44 -20.67
C GLY A 234 38.20 18.03 -21.12
N GLU A 235 37.69 16.96 -20.52
CA GLU A 235 38.25 15.61 -20.71
C GLU A 235 37.44 14.74 -21.69
N THR A 236 38.09 14.31 -22.77
CA THR A 236 37.57 13.28 -23.68
C THR A 236 37.74 11.88 -23.09
N PRO A 237 36.69 11.05 -22.96
CA PRO A 237 36.83 9.69 -22.47
C PRO A 237 37.74 8.84 -23.36
N SER A 238 38.52 7.94 -22.74
CA SER A 238 39.30 6.94 -23.47
C SER A 238 38.42 6.19 -24.49
N PRO A 239 38.86 6.00 -25.75
CA PRO A 239 38.08 5.32 -26.79
C PRO A 239 37.56 3.96 -26.36
N ASP A 240 38.34 3.29 -25.51
CA ASP A 240 38.08 1.98 -24.93
C ASP A 240 36.86 1.98 -23.97
N ALA A 241 36.66 3.06 -23.21
CA ALA A 241 35.47 3.23 -22.37
C ALA A 241 34.21 3.46 -23.20
N HIS A 242 34.29 4.34 -24.21
CA HIS A 242 33.20 4.62 -25.14
C HIS A 242 32.80 3.38 -25.94
N ASN A 243 33.78 2.68 -26.53
CA ASN A 243 33.55 1.45 -27.29
C ASN A 243 32.99 0.32 -26.42
N ARG A 244 33.40 0.19 -25.14
CA ARG A 244 32.78 -0.78 -24.21
C ARG A 244 31.32 -0.43 -23.88
N GLY A 245 30.97 0.86 -23.77
CA GLY A 245 29.59 1.30 -23.60
C GLY A 245 28.72 0.99 -24.82
N VAL A 246 29.11 1.51 -25.98
CA VAL A 246 28.38 1.32 -27.25
C VAL A 246 28.29 -0.16 -27.62
N SER A 247 29.37 -0.94 -27.44
CA SER A 247 29.35 -2.40 -27.71
C SER A 247 28.45 -3.17 -26.76
N ARG A 248 28.24 -2.72 -25.52
CA ARG A 248 27.25 -3.35 -24.61
C ARG A 248 25.83 -3.09 -25.08
N ILE A 249 25.52 -1.87 -25.53
CA ILE A 249 24.20 -1.52 -26.09
C ILE A 249 23.97 -2.28 -27.42
N HIS A 250 24.94 -2.29 -28.34
CA HIS A 250 24.85 -3.06 -29.58
C HIS A 250 24.75 -4.57 -29.36
N ARG A 251 25.45 -5.13 -28.35
CA ARG A 251 25.35 -6.55 -27.99
C ARG A 251 24.01 -6.89 -27.31
N ALA A 252 23.45 -5.97 -26.53
CA ALA A 252 22.10 -6.11 -25.99
C ALA A 252 21.05 -6.10 -27.11
N MET A 253 21.13 -5.19 -28.08
CA MET A 253 20.24 -5.18 -29.26
C MET A 253 20.48 -6.38 -30.19
N GLY A 254 21.73 -6.83 -30.33
CA GLY A 254 22.11 -7.92 -31.24
C GLY A 254 21.72 -9.33 -30.76
N HIS A 255 21.71 -9.58 -29.44
CA HIS A 255 21.25 -10.86 -28.90
C HIS A 255 19.73 -10.91 -28.62
N THR A 256 18.97 -9.83 -28.81
CA THR A 256 17.54 -9.75 -28.50
C THR A 256 16.63 -9.80 -29.74
N GLN A 257 16.93 -10.71 -30.68
CA GLN A 257 15.97 -11.11 -31.72
C GLN A 257 14.74 -11.85 -31.14
N ASP A 258 14.78 -12.26 -29.86
CA ASP A 258 13.60 -12.72 -29.13
C ASP A 258 12.74 -11.52 -28.71
N HIS A 259 11.81 -11.13 -29.58
CA HIS A 259 10.96 -9.94 -29.46
C HIS A 259 10.13 -9.87 -28.16
N GLY A 260 9.91 -10.99 -27.46
CA GLY A 260 9.18 -11.00 -26.20
C GLY A 260 9.92 -10.28 -25.07
N ALA A 261 11.22 -10.50 -24.93
CA ALA A 261 12.01 -10.05 -23.78
C ALA A 261 12.05 -8.52 -23.63
N LEU A 262 12.20 -7.80 -24.75
CA LEU A 262 12.23 -6.32 -24.76
C LEU A 262 10.86 -5.72 -24.38
N GLY A 263 9.76 -6.33 -24.85
CA GLY A 263 8.41 -5.86 -24.54
C GLY A 263 8.12 -5.82 -23.03
N TYR A 264 8.59 -6.81 -22.29
CA TYR A 264 8.46 -6.86 -20.83
C TYR A 264 9.28 -5.77 -20.12
N ALA A 265 10.49 -5.46 -20.61
CA ALA A 265 11.33 -4.41 -20.04
C ALA A 265 10.72 -3.01 -20.22
N TYR A 266 10.06 -2.74 -21.36
CA TYR A 266 9.36 -1.47 -21.57
C TYR A 266 8.11 -1.32 -20.70
N VAL A 267 7.39 -2.43 -20.44
CA VAL A 267 6.28 -2.45 -19.46
C VAL A 267 6.80 -2.24 -18.03
N GLU A 268 7.93 -2.84 -17.64
CA GLU A 268 8.56 -2.60 -16.32
C GLU A 268 8.96 -1.14 -16.16
N ALA A 269 9.65 -0.55 -17.15
CA ALA A 269 10.09 0.85 -17.09
C ALA A 269 8.90 1.81 -16.92
N TRP A 270 7.81 1.58 -17.65
CA TRP A 270 6.56 2.33 -17.47
C TRP A 270 5.90 2.10 -16.11
N ALA A 271 5.81 0.85 -15.64
CA ALA A 271 5.26 0.51 -14.32
C ALA A 271 6.14 0.99 -13.15
N CYS A 272 7.42 1.30 -13.39
CA CYS A 272 8.30 1.98 -12.44
C CYS A 272 8.22 3.52 -12.54
N GLY A 273 7.21 4.05 -13.24
CA GLY A 273 6.88 5.48 -13.25
C GLY A 273 7.58 6.31 -14.33
N THR A 274 8.20 5.67 -15.34
CA THR A 274 8.82 6.42 -16.45
C THR A 274 7.76 7.27 -17.16
N SER A 275 7.97 8.58 -17.21
CA SER A 275 6.99 9.52 -17.76
C SER A 275 6.70 9.24 -19.23
N ARG A 276 5.47 9.55 -19.67
CA ARG A 276 5.10 9.44 -21.09
C ARG A 276 6.07 10.20 -22.01
N GLN A 277 6.49 11.40 -21.62
CA GLN A 277 7.44 12.20 -22.40
C GLN A 277 8.77 11.47 -22.57
N MET A 278 9.29 10.82 -21.52
CA MET A 278 10.52 10.04 -21.60
C MET A 278 10.36 8.79 -22.49
N ILE A 279 9.21 8.10 -22.39
CA ILE A 279 8.89 6.96 -23.29
C ILE A 279 8.78 7.42 -24.75
N ASP A 280 8.10 8.54 -25.02
CA ASP A 280 7.96 9.07 -26.38
C ASP A 280 9.33 9.56 -26.93
N ILE A 281 10.23 10.13 -26.11
CA ILE A 281 11.62 10.46 -26.48
C ILE A 281 12.46 9.21 -26.79
N LEU A 282 12.41 8.21 -25.91
CA LEU A 282 13.09 6.92 -26.11
C LEU A 282 12.54 6.21 -27.37
N HIS A 283 11.26 6.40 -27.70
CA HIS A 283 10.65 5.82 -28.89
C HIS A 283 11.14 6.49 -30.18
N GLN A 284 11.20 7.83 -30.22
CA GLN A 284 11.75 8.57 -31.36
C GLN A 284 13.26 8.31 -31.57
N THR A 285 13.97 7.85 -30.54
CA THR A 285 15.38 7.42 -30.63
C THR A 285 15.57 5.91 -30.87
N GLY A 286 14.49 5.15 -31.07
CA GLY A 286 14.53 3.71 -31.37
C GLY A 286 14.82 2.81 -30.17
N LEU A 287 14.88 3.37 -28.95
CA LEU A 287 15.24 2.68 -27.71
C LEU A 287 14.05 2.05 -26.97
N THR A 288 12.81 2.31 -27.39
CA THR A 288 11.60 1.65 -26.87
C THR A 288 10.44 1.64 -27.88
N VAL A 289 9.42 0.83 -27.61
CA VAL A 289 8.13 0.87 -28.31
C VAL A 289 7.31 2.08 -27.87
N SER A 290 6.42 2.57 -28.75
CA SER A 290 5.59 3.76 -28.45
C SER A 290 4.79 3.62 -27.15
N TYR A 291 4.48 4.75 -26.49
CA TYR A 291 3.58 4.75 -25.32
C TYR A 291 2.22 4.11 -25.61
N LYS A 292 1.73 4.25 -26.85
CA LYS A 292 0.49 3.60 -27.34
C LYS A 292 0.63 2.08 -27.40
N SER A 293 1.79 1.56 -27.79
CA SER A 293 2.10 0.13 -27.80
C SER A 293 2.09 -0.46 -26.38
N ILE A 294 2.70 0.24 -25.41
CA ILE A 294 2.68 -0.16 -23.99
C ILE A 294 1.24 -0.12 -23.46
N SER A 295 0.49 0.96 -23.71
CA SER A 295 -0.90 1.11 -23.29
C SER A 295 -1.80 -0.01 -23.84
N ASN A 296 -1.64 -0.38 -25.12
CA ASN A 296 -2.39 -1.46 -25.76
C ASN A 296 -2.02 -2.84 -25.19
N LEU A 297 -0.77 -3.05 -24.77
CA LEU A 297 -0.32 -4.29 -24.13
C LEU A 297 -0.91 -4.42 -22.72
N VAL A 298 -0.93 -3.33 -21.94
CA VAL A 298 -1.58 -3.30 -20.61
C VAL A 298 -3.10 -3.52 -20.73
N LEU A 299 -3.77 -2.95 -21.73
CA LEU A 299 -5.19 -3.21 -21.99
C LEU A 299 -5.45 -4.70 -22.28
N LYS A 300 -4.71 -5.30 -23.22
CA LYS A 300 -4.83 -6.74 -23.52
C LYS A 300 -4.53 -7.64 -22.31
N LEU A 301 -3.59 -7.22 -21.47
CA LEU A 301 -3.26 -7.92 -20.22
C LEU A 301 -4.40 -7.84 -19.21
N ALA A 302 -5.06 -6.68 -19.09
CA ALA A 302 -6.25 -6.48 -18.27
C ALA A 302 -7.43 -7.35 -18.76
N ASP A 303 -7.71 -7.32 -20.06
CA ASP A 303 -8.77 -8.15 -20.67
C ASP A 303 -8.53 -9.64 -20.40
N ARG A 304 -7.32 -10.14 -20.65
CA ARG A 304 -6.94 -11.54 -20.39
C ARG A 304 -6.93 -11.91 -18.91
N SER A 305 -6.84 -10.92 -18.01
CA SER A 305 -6.95 -11.13 -16.55
C SER A 305 -8.42 -11.20 -16.11
N ILE A 306 -9.30 -10.35 -16.66
CA ILE A 306 -10.74 -10.43 -16.43
C ILE A 306 -11.36 -11.68 -17.06
N GLU A 307 -10.86 -12.17 -18.20
CA GLU A 307 -11.24 -13.49 -18.73
C GLU A 307 -10.91 -14.64 -17.75
N ARG A 308 -9.77 -14.54 -17.04
CA ARG A 308 -9.38 -15.51 -16.00
C ARG A 308 -10.22 -15.37 -14.73
N ALA A 309 -10.49 -14.13 -14.29
CA ALA A 309 -11.39 -13.87 -13.18
C ALA A 309 -12.81 -14.39 -13.46
N LYS A 310 -13.33 -14.16 -14.68
CA LYS A 310 -14.62 -14.73 -15.12
C LYS A 310 -14.61 -16.26 -15.04
N ALA A 311 -13.54 -16.91 -15.51
CA ALA A 311 -13.43 -18.36 -15.43
C ALA A 311 -13.38 -18.88 -13.98
N ALA A 312 -12.66 -18.18 -13.08
CA ALA A 312 -12.60 -18.52 -11.66
C ALA A 312 -13.97 -18.32 -10.96
N SER A 313 -14.72 -17.27 -11.32
CA SER A 313 -16.05 -16.99 -10.76
C SER A 313 -17.16 -17.99 -11.18
N LEU A 314 -16.85 -18.97 -12.03
CA LEU A 314 -17.71 -20.14 -12.29
C LEU A 314 -17.58 -21.23 -11.20
N LEU A 315 -16.54 -21.16 -10.36
CA LEU A 315 -16.24 -22.09 -9.27
C LEU A 315 -16.50 -21.42 -7.90
N PRO A 316 -16.47 -22.15 -6.78
CA PRO A 316 -16.48 -21.56 -5.45
C PRO A 316 -15.36 -20.53 -5.27
N HIS A 317 -15.74 -19.28 -5.02
CA HIS A 317 -14.83 -18.16 -4.84
C HIS A 317 -15.35 -17.22 -3.75
N ALA A 318 -14.45 -16.45 -3.16
CA ALA A 318 -14.78 -15.32 -2.31
C ALA A 318 -14.60 -14.00 -3.06
N LEU A 319 -15.27 -12.95 -2.57
CA LEU A 319 -15.00 -11.56 -2.90
C LEU A 319 -14.29 -10.88 -1.71
N ALA A 320 -13.43 -9.91 -2.00
CA ALA A 320 -13.25 -8.77 -1.12
C ALA A 320 -12.96 -7.51 -1.93
N TYR A 321 -13.27 -6.35 -1.38
CA TYR A 321 -13.02 -5.05 -2.00
C TYR A 321 -12.70 -3.98 -0.95
N ASP A 322 -12.03 -2.90 -1.40
CA ASP A 322 -11.73 -1.72 -0.57
C ASP A 322 -11.54 -0.46 -1.47
N ASN A 323 -11.50 0.69 -0.83
CA ASN A 323 -11.49 2.03 -1.39
C ASN A 323 -10.11 2.44 -1.94
N VAL A 324 -10.05 2.74 -3.24
CA VAL A 324 -8.86 3.28 -3.89
C VAL A 324 -8.97 4.80 -4.03
N ASN A 325 -8.16 5.50 -3.23
CA ASN A 325 -8.04 6.94 -3.26
C ASN A 325 -6.82 7.37 -4.09
N ILE A 326 -7.04 8.05 -5.22
CA ILE A 326 -5.98 8.58 -6.10
C ILE A 326 -6.06 10.10 -6.13
N SER A 327 -4.92 10.78 -5.88
CA SER A 327 -4.85 12.23 -6.06
C SER A 327 -4.70 12.59 -7.54
N SER A 328 -5.70 13.28 -8.09
CA SER A 328 -5.79 13.64 -9.51
C SER A 328 -5.35 15.08 -9.79
N SER A 329 -5.07 15.88 -8.75
CA SER A 329 -4.65 17.28 -8.86
C SER A 329 -3.62 17.67 -7.82
N ILE A 330 -2.51 18.27 -8.27
CA ILE A 330 -1.51 18.95 -7.42
C ILE A 330 -1.97 20.35 -6.96
N TYR A 331 -3.03 20.89 -7.54
CA TYR A 331 -3.48 22.26 -7.26
C TYR A 331 -4.31 22.33 -5.98
N VAL A 332 -3.90 23.21 -5.06
CA VAL A 332 -4.52 23.37 -3.72
C VAL A 332 -5.90 24.02 -3.76
N LYS A 333 -6.17 24.84 -4.80
CA LYS A 333 -7.47 25.53 -4.98
C LYS A 333 -8.29 24.81 -6.05
N GLN A 334 -9.59 24.67 -5.79
CA GLN A 334 -10.54 23.97 -6.64
C GLN A 334 -11.77 24.86 -6.86
N GLY A 335 -12.40 24.77 -8.03
CA GLY A 335 -13.68 25.41 -8.33
C GLY A 335 -14.76 24.37 -8.64
N PRO A 336 -16.05 24.76 -8.72
CA PRO A 336 -17.17 23.82 -8.92
C PRO A 336 -17.04 22.93 -10.16
N ASN A 337 -16.33 23.39 -11.20
CA ASN A 337 -16.14 22.70 -12.47
C ASN A 337 -14.72 22.12 -12.63
N THR A 338 -13.98 21.89 -11.53
CA THR A 338 -12.62 21.30 -11.55
C THR A 338 -12.59 19.96 -10.82
N MET A 339 -11.80 18.99 -11.29
CA MET A 339 -11.68 17.67 -10.65
C MET A 339 -11.27 17.77 -9.17
N SER A 340 -11.96 17.05 -8.29
CA SER A 340 -11.64 16.89 -6.87
C SER A 340 -10.18 16.46 -6.65
N LYS A 341 -9.49 17.02 -5.66
CA LYS A 341 -8.04 16.84 -5.42
C LYS A 341 -7.66 15.37 -5.20
N VAL A 342 -8.53 14.66 -4.52
CA VAL A 342 -8.58 13.20 -4.46
C VAL A 342 -9.90 12.80 -5.11
N GLN A 343 -9.86 11.74 -5.89
CA GLN A 343 -11.04 11.04 -6.37
C GLN A 343 -11.02 9.64 -5.73
N SER A 344 -12.18 9.23 -5.20
CA SER A 344 -12.44 7.92 -4.63
C SER A 344 -12.90 6.94 -5.70
N GLY A 345 -12.82 5.65 -5.38
CA GLY A 345 -13.34 4.54 -6.17
C GLY A 345 -13.10 3.23 -5.42
N THR A 346 -13.46 2.09 -6.01
CA THR A 346 -13.37 0.78 -5.33
C THR A 346 -12.53 -0.20 -6.17
N PHE A 347 -11.79 -1.09 -5.51
CA PHE A 347 -11.02 -2.17 -6.14
C PHE A 347 -11.38 -3.52 -5.55
N GLY A 348 -12.01 -4.37 -6.36
CA GLY A 348 -12.35 -5.74 -6.01
C GLY A 348 -11.29 -6.76 -6.41
N VAL A 349 -11.20 -7.83 -5.63
CA VAL A 349 -10.39 -9.02 -5.89
C VAL A 349 -11.24 -10.25 -5.56
N ILE A 350 -11.29 -11.22 -6.47
CA ILE A 350 -11.88 -12.54 -6.16
C ILE A 350 -10.79 -13.56 -5.82
N TYR A 351 -11.10 -14.49 -4.92
CA TYR A 351 -10.17 -15.50 -4.40
C TYR A 351 -10.74 -16.90 -4.67
N GLU A 352 -9.93 -17.82 -5.20
CA GLU A 352 -10.31 -19.23 -5.33
C GLU A 352 -10.33 -19.88 -3.94
N LEU A 353 -11.45 -20.49 -3.56
CA LEU A 353 -11.64 -21.02 -2.21
C LEU A 353 -10.92 -22.36 -1.99
N LEU A 354 -10.15 -22.43 -0.90
CA LEU A 354 -9.66 -23.69 -0.35
C LEU A 354 -10.83 -24.50 0.24
N ASN A 355 -10.78 -25.82 0.07
CA ASN A 355 -11.72 -26.82 0.62
C ASN A 355 -13.21 -26.67 0.24
N ALA A 356 -13.58 -25.75 -0.66
CA ALA A 356 -14.96 -25.52 -1.06
C ALA A 356 -15.41 -26.42 -2.23
N ARG A 357 -16.65 -26.92 -2.15
CA ARG A 357 -17.34 -27.67 -3.22
C ARG A 357 -18.62 -26.93 -3.57
N ALA A 358 -19.06 -26.98 -4.84
CA ALA A 358 -20.22 -26.21 -5.30
C ALA A 358 -21.53 -26.50 -4.52
N GLU A 359 -21.71 -27.74 -4.05
CA GLU A 359 -22.85 -28.14 -3.22
C GLU A 359 -22.87 -27.49 -1.82
N ASP A 360 -21.71 -27.14 -1.26
CA ASP A 360 -21.60 -26.47 0.05
C ASP A 360 -21.92 -24.98 -0.04
N MET A 361 -21.97 -24.42 -1.25
CA MET A 361 -22.20 -23.00 -1.54
C MET A 361 -23.68 -22.66 -1.78
N SER A 362 -24.63 -23.53 -1.40
CA SER A 362 -26.07 -23.23 -1.55
C SER A 362 -26.55 -22.23 -0.49
N ILE A 363 -27.27 -21.18 -0.91
CA ILE A 363 -27.78 -20.15 0.02
C ILE A 363 -29.06 -20.56 0.77
N GLU A 364 -29.86 -21.48 0.20
CA GLU A 364 -31.17 -21.85 0.75
C GLU A 364 -31.09 -22.42 2.19
N PRO A 365 -30.18 -23.38 2.50
CA PRO A 365 -30.02 -23.87 3.88
C PRO A 365 -29.59 -22.78 4.87
N LEU A 366 -28.79 -21.80 4.43
CA LEU A 366 -28.32 -20.70 5.27
C LEU A 366 -29.48 -19.77 5.65
N VAL A 367 -30.37 -19.47 4.70
CA VAL A 367 -31.55 -18.64 4.95
C VAL A 367 -32.57 -19.38 5.82
N ASP A 368 -32.76 -20.68 5.64
CA ASP A 368 -33.63 -21.49 6.52
C ASP A 368 -33.06 -21.71 7.93
N ASN A 369 -31.74 -21.71 8.09
CA ASN A 369 -31.11 -21.65 9.40
C ASN A 369 -31.33 -20.28 10.05
N LEU A 370 -31.09 -19.17 9.33
CA LEU A 370 -31.35 -17.81 9.82
C LEU A 370 -32.81 -17.62 10.28
N ARG A 371 -33.78 -18.15 9.52
CA ARG A 371 -35.22 -18.15 9.88
C ARG A 371 -35.53 -18.92 11.18
N ARG A 372 -34.67 -19.84 11.60
CA ARG A 372 -34.81 -20.70 12.80
C ARG A 372 -33.82 -20.39 13.92
N SER A 373 -32.90 -19.45 13.69
CA SER A 373 -31.80 -19.10 14.59
C SER A 373 -32.27 -18.62 15.97
N SER A 374 -31.48 -18.93 17.00
CA SER A 374 -31.66 -18.41 18.36
C SER A 374 -30.76 -17.19 18.61
N PRO A 375 -31.18 -16.21 19.44
CA PRO A 375 -30.30 -15.13 19.87
C PRO A 375 -29.07 -15.64 20.63
N LEU A 376 -27.92 -15.00 20.43
CA LEU A 376 -26.70 -15.30 21.19
C LEU A 376 -26.91 -15.06 22.69
N ALA A 377 -26.36 -15.96 23.51
CA ALA A 377 -26.37 -15.87 24.96
C ALA A 377 -25.00 -15.44 25.51
N LEU A 378 -24.94 -14.94 26.75
CA LEU A 378 -23.67 -14.60 27.43
C LEU A 378 -22.75 -15.82 27.66
N SER A 379 -23.23 -17.04 27.46
CA SER A 379 -22.42 -18.25 27.37
C SER A 379 -21.57 -18.31 26.11
N ASP A 380 -22.07 -17.77 25.00
CA ASP A 380 -21.43 -17.83 23.68
C ASP A 380 -20.26 -16.83 23.58
N LEU A 381 -20.23 -15.83 24.48
CA LEU A 381 -19.10 -14.93 24.71
C LEU A 381 -18.08 -15.47 25.73
N ARG A 382 -18.14 -16.75 26.11
CA ARG A 382 -17.12 -17.40 26.93
C ARG A 382 -16.28 -18.33 26.07
N MET A 383 -14.96 -18.26 26.22
CA MET A 383 -14.05 -19.24 25.61
C MET A 383 -14.48 -20.67 26.03
N THR A 384 -14.59 -21.56 25.05
CA THR A 384 -14.84 -22.99 25.33
C THR A 384 -13.69 -23.59 26.14
N PRO A 385 -13.87 -24.73 26.84
CA PRO A 385 -12.77 -25.39 27.54
C PRO A 385 -11.57 -25.71 26.62
N GLN A 386 -11.84 -26.04 25.36
CA GLN A 386 -10.83 -26.28 24.33
C GLN A 386 -10.10 -24.97 23.95
N ALA A 387 -10.84 -23.88 23.69
CA ALA A 387 -10.27 -22.58 23.36
C ALA A 387 -9.43 -22.01 24.51
N ARG A 388 -9.88 -22.16 25.76
CA ARG A 388 -9.12 -21.77 26.95
C ARG A 388 -7.84 -22.58 27.10
N GLN A 389 -7.88 -23.90 26.89
CA GLN A 389 -6.69 -24.75 26.93
C GLN A 389 -5.72 -24.43 25.78
N SER A 390 -6.25 -24.12 24.59
CA SER A 390 -5.49 -23.65 23.43
C SER A 390 -4.72 -22.38 23.78
N TYR A 391 -5.40 -21.28 24.10
CA TYR A 391 -4.81 -20.00 24.50
C TYR A 391 -3.75 -20.15 25.61
N ILE A 392 -4.04 -20.86 26.70
CA ILE A 392 -3.04 -21.09 27.76
C ILE A 392 -1.78 -21.78 27.21
N SER A 393 -1.94 -22.75 26.29
CA SER A 393 -0.80 -23.45 25.69
C SER A 393 -0.01 -22.54 24.74
N GLN A 394 -0.70 -21.79 23.88
CA GLN A 394 -0.10 -20.83 22.93
C GLN A 394 0.68 -19.74 23.66
N THR A 395 0.07 -19.11 24.67
CA THR A 395 0.68 -18.01 25.43
C THR A 395 1.85 -18.49 26.28
N THR A 396 1.78 -19.72 26.81
CA THR A 396 2.92 -20.35 27.51
C THR A 396 4.10 -20.52 26.54
N VAL A 397 3.85 -20.98 25.31
CA VAL A 397 4.89 -21.12 24.27
C VAL A 397 5.46 -19.75 23.88
N ALA A 398 4.62 -18.75 23.60
CA ALA A 398 5.05 -17.39 23.25
C ALA A 398 6.00 -16.79 24.31
N ILE A 399 5.66 -16.93 25.60
CA ILE A 399 6.48 -16.46 26.72
C ILE A 399 7.86 -17.15 26.78
N VAL A 400 7.94 -18.44 26.42
CA VAL A 400 9.23 -19.16 26.31
C VAL A 400 10.00 -18.72 25.05
N GLN A 401 9.34 -18.55 23.90
CA GLN A 401 9.99 -18.08 22.67
C GLN A 401 10.57 -16.66 22.82
N ILE A 402 9.90 -15.77 23.57
CA ILE A 402 10.46 -14.46 23.95
C ILE A 402 11.76 -14.62 24.74
N LEU A 403 11.85 -15.55 25.70
CA LEU A 403 13.10 -15.80 26.43
C LEU A 403 14.20 -16.29 25.47
N MET A 404 13.91 -17.31 24.66
CA MET A 404 14.87 -17.91 23.72
C MET A 404 15.34 -16.93 22.63
N LYS A 405 14.55 -15.89 22.32
CA LYS A 405 14.89 -14.84 21.34
C LYS A 405 15.93 -13.83 21.85
N TYR A 406 16.00 -13.58 23.16
CA TYR A 406 16.86 -12.55 23.75
C TYR A 406 17.93 -13.08 24.72
N VAL A 407 17.86 -14.36 25.11
CA VAL A 407 18.83 -15.00 26.01
C VAL A 407 19.47 -16.21 25.31
N LYS A 408 20.80 -16.22 25.26
CA LYS A 408 21.61 -17.31 24.67
C LYS A 408 21.71 -18.51 25.63
N GLY A 409 21.94 -19.71 25.09
CA GLY A 409 22.00 -20.96 25.85
C GLY A 409 20.72 -21.80 25.76
N PHE A 410 19.82 -21.49 24.82
CA PHE A 410 18.59 -22.25 24.53
C PHE A 410 18.54 -22.75 23.08
N GLU A 411 19.64 -22.65 22.34
CA GLU A 411 19.72 -22.98 20.90
C GLU A 411 19.37 -24.46 20.64
N THR A 412 19.66 -25.35 21.58
CA THR A 412 19.26 -26.78 21.53
C THR A 412 17.76 -27.02 21.76
N GLN A 413 17.08 -26.14 22.48
CA GLN A 413 15.65 -26.27 22.81
C GLN A 413 14.75 -25.69 21.70
N GLN A 414 15.27 -24.86 20.79
CA GLN A 414 14.48 -24.24 19.71
C GLN A 414 13.82 -25.25 18.76
N SER A 415 14.37 -26.47 18.64
CA SER A 415 13.80 -27.55 17.83
C SER A 415 12.80 -28.46 18.58
N ASP A 416 12.56 -28.22 19.87
CA ASP A 416 11.66 -29.06 20.66
C ASP A 416 10.20 -28.82 20.27
N THR A 417 9.46 -29.90 19.99
CA THR A 417 8.06 -29.85 19.55
C THR A 417 7.09 -29.34 20.62
N THR A 418 7.45 -29.40 21.91
CA THR A 418 6.65 -28.87 23.02
C THR A 418 6.79 -27.36 23.19
N LEU A 419 7.80 -26.75 22.55
CA LEU A 419 8.03 -25.30 22.50
C LEU A 419 7.59 -24.68 21.16
N GLN A 420 6.82 -25.41 20.35
CA GLN A 420 6.16 -24.92 19.14
C GLN A 420 4.67 -24.70 19.42
N HIS A 421 4.08 -23.73 18.72
CA HIS A 421 2.65 -23.42 18.81
C HIS A 421 1.79 -24.62 18.38
N PRO A 422 0.88 -25.14 19.24
CA PRO A 422 -0.08 -26.16 18.85
C PRO A 422 -0.95 -25.71 17.68
N LYS A 423 -1.18 -26.61 16.72
CA LYS A 423 -2.01 -26.35 15.54
C LYS A 423 -3.49 -26.51 15.90
N ARG A 424 -4.33 -25.58 15.44
CA ARG A 424 -5.79 -25.61 15.64
C ARG A 424 -6.51 -25.82 14.32
N ARG A 425 -6.32 -24.92 13.35
CA ARG A 425 -6.75 -25.05 11.95
C ARG A 425 -5.85 -24.19 11.02
N PRO A 426 -4.60 -24.63 10.77
CA PRO A 426 -3.68 -23.93 9.90
C PRO A 426 -3.91 -24.22 8.42
N LEU A 427 -3.64 -23.22 7.56
CA LEU A 427 -3.51 -23.41 6.11
C LEU A 427 -2.55 -24.58 5.78
N PRO A 428 -2.83 -25.38 4.73
CA PRO A 428 -1.97 -26.50 4.36
C PRO A 428 -0.53 -26.07 4.06
N VAL A 429 0.44 -26.90 4.41
CA VAL A 429 1.87 -26.58 4.23
C VAL A 429 2.20 -26.40 2.75
N GLY A 430 2.67 -25.21 2.39
CA GLY A 430 2.95 -24.85 0.99
C GLY A 430 1.72 -24.42 0.18
N HIS A 431 0.53 -24.31 0.81
CA HIS A 431 -0.64 -23.70 0.17
C HIS A 431 -0.32 -22.27 -0.24
N LYS A 432 -0.64 -21.95 -1.49
CA LYS A 432 -0.50 -20.62 -2.05
C LYS A 432 -1.85 -20.18 -2.62
N THR A 433 -2.41 -19.13 -2.03
CA THR A 433 -3.71 -18.59 -2.44
C THR A 433 -3.66 -18.07 -3.88
N ILE A 434 -4.67 -18.44 -4.67
CA ILE A 434 -4.88 -17.94 -6.02
C ILE A 434 -5.98 -16.87 -5.97
N PHE A 435 -5.71 -15.71 -6.57
CA PHE A 435 -6.62 -14.57 -6.55
C PHE A 435 -6.50 -13.76 -7.84
N HIS A 436 -7.61 -13.13 -8.23
CA HIS A 436 -7.77 -12.42 -9.49
C HIS A 436 -8.21 -10.98 -9.23
N PRO A 437 -7.28 -10.01 -9.30
CA PRO A 437 -7.59 -8.59 -9.31
C PRO A 437 -8.59 -8.23 -10.41
N LEU A 438 -9.60 -7.44 -10.06
CA LEU A 438 -10.57 -6.90 -11.01
C LEU A 438 -10.17 -5.50 -11.47
N ARG A 439 -10.98 -4.87 -12.32
CA ARG A 439 -10.79 -3.45 -12.66
C ARG A 439 -11.27 -2.60 -11.48
N ALA A 440 -10.42 -1.70 -11.00
CA ALA A 440 -10.85 -0.63 -10.12
C ALA A 440 -11.89 0.25 -10.82
N SER A 441 -13.00 0.54 -10.15
CA SER A 441 -14.13 1.34 -10.64
C SER A 441 -14.18 2.69 -9.95
N THR A 442 -14.89 3.67 -10.54
CA THR A 442 -15.13 4.99 -9.93
C THR A 442 -16.38 5.01 -9.05
N ILE A 443 -16.80 3.86 -8.53
CA ILE A 443 -17.91 3.73 -7.59
C ILE A 443 -17.33 3.94 -6.19
N GLU A 444 -17.89 4.87 -5.41
CA GLU A 444 -17.44 5.15 -4.05
C GLU A 444 -18.22 4.30 -3.03
N GLU A 445 -17.48 3.57 -2.19
CA GLU A 445 -18.02 2.60 -1.24
C GLU A 445 -18.64 3.25 0.01
N ALA A 446 -18.46 4.57 0.20
CA ALA A 446 -18.85 5.33 1.39
C ALA A 446 -20.38 5.44 1.65
N SER A 447 -21.19 4.64 0.96
CA SER A 447 -22.65 4.61 1.11
C SER A 447 -23.24 3.23 0.83
N ILE A 448 -24.48 3.03 1.28
CA ILE A 448 -25.26 1.81 1.06
C ILE A 448 -25.44 1.55 -0.44
N ASP A 449 -25.93 2.53 -1.22
CA ASP A 449 -26.12 2.34 -2.66
C ASP A 449 -24.79 2.22 -3.41
N GLY A 450 -23.70 2.83 -2.91
CA GLY A 450 -22.34 2.62 -3.42
C GLY A 450 -21.90 1.16 -3.33
N ASN A 451 -21.97 0.56 -2.14
CA ASN A 451 -21.73 -0.88 -1.94
C ASN A 451 -22.60 -1.76 -2.83
N LEU A 452 -23.87 -1.41 -3.02
CA LEU A 452 -24.77 -2.18 -3.88
C LEU A 452 -24.35 -2.13 -5.36
N LEU A 453 -23.91 -0.97 -5.84
CA LEU A 453 -23.37 -0.78 -7.18
C LEU A 453 -22.01 -1.49 -7.38
N VAL A 454 -21.16 -1.59 -6.35
CA VAL A 454 -19.91 -2.38 -6.40
C VAL A 454 -20.22 -3.85 -6.70
N HIS A 455 -21.22 -4.43 -6.02
CA HIS A 455 -21.64 -5.82 -6.30
C HIS A 455 -22.14 -6.02 -7.73
N ASP A 456 -22.96 -5.11 -8.26
CA ASP A 456 -23.46 -5.22 -9.65
C ASP A 456 -22.34 -4.98 -10.68
N ASP A 457 -21.40 -4.06 -10.44
CA ASP A 457 -20.24 -3.86 -11.32
C ASP A 457 -19.32 -5.09 -11.35
N VAL A 458 -18.95 -5.63 -10.19
CA VAL A 458 -18.12 -6.85 -10.09
C VAL A 458 -18.76 -8.01 -10.85
N TYR A 459 -20.01 -8.36 -10.54
CA TYR A 459 -20.61 -9.59 -11.05
C TYR A 459 -21.25 -9.45 -12.43
N LEU A 460 -22.02 -8.39 -12.68
CA LEU A 460 -22.84 -8.24 -13.88
C LEU A 460 -22.06 -7.53 -15.00
N VAL A 461 -21.26 -6.51 -14.66
CA VAL A 461 -20.51 -5.71 -15.66
C VAL A 461 -19.15 -6.33 -15.99
N GLN A 462 -18.33 -6.64 -14.98
CA GLN A 462 -16.96 -7.12 -15.16
C GLN A 462 -16.90 -8.63 -15.41
N LEU A 463 -17.41 -9.46 -14.48
CA LEU A 463 -17.41 -10.92 -14.59
C LEU A 463 -18.51 -11.43 -15.54
N LYS A 464 -19.54 -10.62 -15.83
CA LYS A 464 -20.65 -10.95 -16.74
C LYS A 464 -21.32 -12.28 -16.40
N ARG A 465 -21.63 -12.48 -15.12
CA ARG A 465 -22.48 -13.57 -14.60
C ARG A 465 -23.94 -13.24 -14.89
N SER A 466 -24.81 -14.23 -15.07
CA SER A 466 -26.25 -14.00 -15.07
C SER A 466 -26.79 -13.93 -13.64
N LEU A 467 -28.01 -13.41 -13.46
CA LEU A 467 -28.67 -13.42 -12.14
C LEU A 467 -29.02 -14.87 -11.72
N ASP A 468 -29.45 -15.70 -12.67
CA ASP A 468 -29.76 -17.12 -12.45
C ASP A 468 -28.54 -17.91 -11.94
N ASP A 469 -27.33 -17.58 -12.42
CA ASP A 469 -26.07 -18.17 -11.93
C ASP A 469 -25.70 -17.74 -10.49
N LEU A 470 -26.30 -16.67 -9.97
CA LEU A 470 -25.89 -16.01 -8.72
C LEU A 470 -26.91 -16.21 -7.59
N ASP A 471 -28.21 -16.20 -7.90
CA ASP A 471 -29.26 -16.07 -6.89
C ASP A 471 -29.24 -17.18 -5.83
N ASN A 472 -28.91 -18.41 -6.22
CA ASN A 472 -28.89 -19.55 -5.30
C ASN A 472 -27.51 -19.83 -4.67
N VAL A 473 -26.53 -18.94 -4.85
CA VAL A 473 -25.14 -19.14 -4.41
C VAL A 473 -24.80 -18.25 -3.21
N ALA A 474 -24.35 -18.86 -2.12
CA ALA A 474 -23.73 -18.19 -0.99
C ALA A 474 -22.27 -17.85 -1.34
N ILE A 475 -21.96 -16.56 -1.37
CA ILE A 475 -20.65 -16.00 -1.74
C ILE A 475 -19.99 -15.43 -0.48
N PRO A 476 -18.91 -16.05 0.05
CA PRO A 476 -18.08 -15.44 1.07
C PRO A 476 -17.59 -14.04 0.67
N THR A 477 -17.74 -13.05 1.55
CA THR A 477 -17.16 -11.72 1.35
C THR A 477 -16.42 -11.25 2.61
N PHE A 478 -15.23 -10.68 2.44
CA PHE A 478 -14.30 -10.38 3.54
C PHE A 478 -14.00 -8.87 3.63
N ASN A 479 -15.01 -8.12 4.07
CA ASN A 479 -15.05 -6.65 4.07
C ASN A 479 -15.41 -6.11 5.49
N ASP A 480 -15.81 -4.84 5.59
CA ASP A 480 -16.37 -4.21 6.79
C ASP A 480 -17.88 -4.51 6.99
N GLN A 481 -18.47 -4.09 8.12
CA GLN A 481 -19.93 -4.19 8.31
C GLN A 481 -20.78 -3.16 7.53
N LEU A 482 -20.21 -2.12 6.90
CA LEU A 482 -21.00 -1.26 5.99
C LEU A 482 -21.41 -2.03 4.72
N THR A 483 -20.69 -3.10 4.37
CA THR A 483 -21.10 -4.11 3.38
C THR A 483 -22.37 -4.90 3.76
N ASN A 484 -22.76 -4.98 5.06
CA ASN A 484 -23.85 -5.84 5.56
C ASN A 484 -25.26 -5.27 5.27
N ILE A 485 -25.55 -5.05 4.00
CA ILE A 485 -26.74 -4.39 3.48
C ILE A 485 -27.75 -5.45 3.03
N ARG A 486 -29.00 -5.32 3.49
CA ARG A 486 -30.12 -6.11 2.96
C ARG A 486 -31.25 -5.21 2.46
N ARG A 487 -31.72 -5.45 1.24
CA ARG A 487 -32.96 -4.86 0.72
C ARG A 487 -34.16 -5.77 1.04
N LYS A 488 -35.38 -5.22 0.95
CA LYS A 488 -36.63 -6.00 0.99
C LYS A 488 -37.12 -6.18 -0.44
N ASP A 489 -36.83 -7.33 -1.02
CA ASP A 489 -37.03 -7.60 -2.45
C ASP A 489 -37.27 -9.10 -2.74
N VAL A 490 -37.50 -9.46 -4.00
CA VAL A 490 -37.98 -10.80 -4.40
C VAL A 490 -36.87 -11.85 -4.46
N SER A 491 -35.74 -11.57 -5.11
CA SER A 491 -34.62 -12.52 -5.24
C SER A 491 -33.60 -12.42 -4.09
N TYR A 492 -32.77 -13.46 -3.89
CA TYR A 492 -31.67 -13.41 -2.92
C TYR A 492 -30.58 -12.41 -3.34
N TRP A 493 -30.35 -12.23 -4.65
CA TRP A 493 -29.43 -11.25 -5.23
C TRP A 493 -29.86 -9.81 -4.95
N GLU A 494 -31.13 -9.46 -5.21
CA GLU A 494 -31.67 -8.11 -4.95
C GLU A 494 -31.67 -7.79 -3.46
N ARG A 495 -32.00 -8.77 -2.61
CA ARG A 495 -31.86 -8.65 -1.15
C ARG A 495 -30.40 -8.68 -0.66
N ARG A 496 -29.44 -9.02 -1.52
CA ARG A 496 -28.01 -9.26 -1.25
C ARG A 496 -27.72 -10.38 -0.23
N GLU A 497 -28.68 -11.27 0.02
CA GLU A 497 -28.51 -12.38 0.96
C GLU A 497 -27.50 -13.43 0.47
N VAL A 498 -27.21 -13.45 -0.83
CA VAL A 498 -26.08 -14.20 -1.41
C VAL A 498 -24.74 -13.87 -0.74
N PHE A 499 -24.51 -12.64 -0.27
CA PHE A 499 -23.22 -12.23 0.31
C PHE A 499 -23.13 -12.59 1.79
N GLN A 500 -22.20 -13.49 2.10
CA GLN A 500 -21.96 -14.02 3.44
C GLN A 500 -20.71 -13.37 4.04
N LEU A 501 -20.93 -12.31 4.81
CA LEU A 501 -19.88 -11.46 5.34
C LEU A 501 -19.13 -12.09 6.52
N ALA A 502 -17.79 -11.99 6.47
CA ALA A 502 -16.88 -12.11 7.59
C ALA A 502 -15.91 -10.91 7.62
N PHE A 503 -15.28 -10.63 8.77
CA PHE A 503 -14.50 -9.40 8.97
C PHE A 503 -13.10 -9.43 8.34
N GLY A 504 -12.54 -8.24 8.07
CA GLY A 504 -11.13 -8.06 7.74
C GLY A 504 -10.21 -8.36 8.92
N SER A 505 -9.34 -9.38 8.81
CA SER A 505 -8.48 -9.82 9.92
C SER A 505 -7.32 -8.85 10.23
N PHE A 506 -6.87 -8.06 9.24
CA PHE A 506 -5.91 -6.98 9.51
C PHE A 506 -6.59 -5.76 10.13
N HIS A 507 -7.81 -5.41 9.72
CA HIS A 507 -8.60 -4.37 10.38
C HIS A 507 -8.90 -4.71 11.84
N LEU A 508 -9.23 -5.98 12.13
CA LEU A 508 -9.33 -6.50 13.50
C LEU A 508 -8.03 -6.24 14.30
N ALA A 509 -6.88 -6.66 13.76
CA ALA A 509 -5.59 -6.48 14.42
C ALA A 509 -5.20 -4.99 14.60
N MET A 510 -5.40 -4.16 13.59
CA MET A 510 -5.14 -2.71 13.63
C MET A 510 -5.99 -2.02 14.71
N ASN A 511 -7.27 -2.33 14.77
CA ASN A 511 -8.16 -1.74 15.77
C ASN A 511 -7.88 -2.30 17.18
N LEU A 512 -7.41 -3.54 17.33
CA LEU A 512 -6.95 -4.06 18.62
C LEU A 512 -5.73 -3.26 19.14
N LEU A 513 -4.76 -2.95 18.27
CA LEU A 513 -3.62 -2.10 18.63
C LEU A 513 -4.07 -0.70 19.05
N TRP A 514 -5.06 -0.11 18.38
CA TRP A 514 -5.64 1.18 18.78
C TRP A 514 -6.43 1.09 20.10
N CYS A 515 -7.16 0.00 20.35
CA CYS A 515 -7.83 -0.23 21.64
C CYS A 515 -6.82 -0.34 22.79
N VAL A 516 -5.71 -1.04 22.60
CA VAL A 516 -4.61 -1.12 23.57
C VAL A 516 -3.95 0.26 23.75
N LEU A 517 -3.71 0.98 22.64
CA LEU A 517 -3.14 2.34 22.68
C LEU A 517 -4.01 3.29 23.50
N GLU A 518 -5.30 3.40 23.22
CA GLU A 518 -6.23 4.29 23.92
C GLU A 518 -6.39 3.90 25.41
N THR A 519 -6.64 2.61 25.69
CA THR A 519 -6.86 2.10 27.05
C THR A 519 -5.65 2.34 27.96
N HIS A 520 -4.43 2.18 27.42
CA HIS A 520 -3.19 2.26 28.19
C HIS A 520 -2.34 3.52 27.90
N ARG A 521 -2.86 4.51 27.15
CA ARG A 521 -2.10 5.72 26.72
C ARG A 521 -1.45 6.42 27.91
N GLY A 522 -2.27 6.73 28.93
CA GLY A 522 -1.90 7.52 30.10
C GLY A 522 -1.16 8.82 29.74
N THR A 523 -0.24 9.23 30.61
CA THR A 523 0.58 10.44 30.46
C THR A 523 2.02 10.17 30.88
N LEU A 524 2.97 10.98 30.41
CA LEU A 524 4.40 10.83 30.73
C LEU A 524 4.71 10.81 32.25
N LYS A 525 3.82 11.41 33.08
CA LYS A 525 3.91 11.42 34.55
C LYS A 525 3.38 10.13 35.21
N GLN A 526 2.55 9.35 34.53
CA GLN A 526 2.00 8.10 35.05
C GLN A 526 2.95 6.94 34.71
N THR A 527 3.57 6.38 35.75
CA THR A 527 4.47 5.23 35.60
C THR A 527 3.73 4.01 35.07
N GLY A 528 4.35 3.32 34.11
CA GLY A 528 3.77 2.16 33.42
C GLY A 528 2.81 2.48 32.27
N SER A 529 2.50 3.75 32.01
CA SER A 529 1.70 4.15 30.84
C SER A 529 2.43 3.95 29.51
N LEU A 530 1.70 3.71 28.42
CA LEU A 530 2.29 3.63 27.08
C LEU A 530 3.02 4.92 26.68
N THR A 531 2.53 6.09 27.09
CA THR A 531 3.23 7.38 26.84
C THR A 531 4.63 7.40 27.49
N GLN A 532 4.77 6.86 28.71
CA GLN A 532 6.07 6.74 29.36
C GLN A 532 6.95 5.66 28.71
N LEU A 533 6.36 4.51 28.34
CA LEU A 533 7.09 3.40 27.72
C LEU A 533 7.58 3.76 26.31
N PHE A 534 6.79 4.51 25.51
CA PHE A 534 7.23 5.07 24.23
C PHE A 534 8.37 6.09 24.40
N ALA A 535 8.38 6.88 25.48
CA ALA A 535 9.52 7.75 25.78
C ALA A 535 10.79 6.96 26.13
N ILE A 536 10.67 5.81 26.83
CA ILE A 536 11.79 4.88 27.08
C ILE A 536 12.33 4.25 25.78
N LEU A 537 11.46 4.02 24.80
CA LEU A 537 11.79 3.55 23.46
C LEU A 537 12.28 4.64 22.49
N GLU A 538 12.30 5.92 22.90
CA GLU A 538 12.53 7.09 22.01
C GLU A 538 11.49 7.23 20.87
N LYS A 539 10.36 6.52 20.95
CA LYS A 539 9.27 6.48 19.97
C LYS A 539 8.12 7.46 20.30
N THR A 540 8.42 8.65 20.81
CA THR A 540 7.45 9.62 21.37
C THR A 540 6.33 10.05 20.40
N ARG A 541 6.53 9.93 19.08
CA ARG A 541 5.54 10.25 18.05
C ARG A 541 4.37 9.26 17.95
N LEU A 542 4.41 8.12 18.65
CA LEU A 542 3.33 7.11 18.64
C LEU A 542 2.15 7.44 19.57
N GLY A 543 2.19 8.56 20.32
CA GLY A 543 1.11 8.97 21.22
C GLY A 543 -0.14 9.56 20.54
N GLY A 544 -0.13 9.76 19.22
CA GLY A 544 -1.27 10.31 18.46
C GLY A 544 -2.48 9.36 18.36
N GLU A 545 -3.56 9.84 17.74
CA GLU A 545 -4.83 9.09 17.57
C GLU A 545 -4.66 7.92 16.57
N HIS A 546 -4.03 8.18 15.42
CA HIS A 546 -3.80 7.19 14.36
C HIS A 546 -2.32 7.13 13.97
N PRO A 547 -1.45 6.48 14.78
CA PRO A 547 -0.07 6.23 14.41
C PRO A 547 0.04 5.13 13.33
N ASP A 548 1.17 5.10 12.62
CA ASP A 548 1.47 4.03 11.65
C ASP A 548 1.39 2.64 12.30
N TYR A 549 0.66 1.73 11.64
CA TYR A 549 0.38 0.38 12.12
C TYR A 549 1.66 -0.42 12.42
N HIS A 550 2.64 -0.42 11.52
CA HIS A 550 3.86 -1.20 11.68
C HIS A 550 4.77 -0.60 12.76
N MET A 551 4.85 0.72 12.86
CA MET A 551 5.60 1.41 13.92
C MET A 551 4.97 1.20 15.30
N LEU A 552 3.64 1.23 15.41
CA LEU A 552 2.90 0.95 16.64
C LEU A 552 3.08 -0.51 17.06
N LEU A 553 2.80 -1.47 16.17
CA LEU A 553 2.99 -2.90 16.42
C LEU A 553 4.43 -3.21 16.86
N SER A 554 5.42 -2.67 16.16
CA SER A 554 6.84 -2.77 16.52
C SER A 554 7.12 -2.26 17.95
N ALA A 555 6.51 -1.14 18.36
CA ALA A 555 6.69 -0.59 19.70
C ALA A 555 6.00 -1.41 20.79
N LEU A 556 4.76 -1.82 20.56
CA LEU A 556 3.97 -2.61 21.51
C LEU A 556 4.57 -4.02 21.70
N THR A 557 5.07 -4.64 20.63
CA THR A 557 5.85 -5.90 20.68
C THR A 557 7.15 -5.74 21.49
N GLN A 558 7.89 -4.64 21.28
CA GLN A 558 9.11 -4.35 22.05
C GLN A 558 8.84 -4.09 23.53
N ILE A 559 7.69 -3.48 23.87
CA ILE A 559 7.22 -3.33 25.24
C ILE A 559 6.89 -4.70 25.84
N LEU A 560 6.04 -5.50 25.19
CA LEU A 560 5.66 -6.83 25.64
C LEU A 560 6.88 -7.71 25.95
N HIS A 561 7.83 -7.79 25.01
CA HIS A 561 9.04 -8.59 25.18
C HIS A 561 9.86 -8.11 26.38
N GLY A 562 9.91 -6.79 26.63
CA GLY A 562 10.60 -6.21 27.78
C GLY A 562 9.91 -6.51 29.11
N LEU A 563 8.57 -6.48 29.15
CA LEU A 563 7.77 -6.83 30.33
C LEU A 563 7.89 -8.33 30.65
N VAL A 564 7.78 -9.20 29.65
CA VAL A 564 7.97 -10.65 29.79
C VAL A 564 9.38 -10.99 30.26
N LEU A 565 10.44 -10.37 29.71
CA LEU A 565 11.81 -10.56 30.20
C LEU A 565 12.05 -9.97 31.60
N ASN A 566 11.25 -9.01 32.06
CA ASN A 566 11.27 -8.55 33.44
C ASN A 566 10.65 -9.62 34.36
N ALA A 567 9.46 -10.13 34.03
CA ALA A 567 8.80 -11.21 34.76
C ALA A 567 9.67 -12.48 34.86
N TRP A 568 10.34 -12.87 33.78
CA TRP A 568 11.30 -14.00 33.78
C TRP A 568 12.42 -13.85 34.83
N ARG A 569 12.90 -12.63 35.11
CA ARG A 569 13.93 -12.41 36.15
C ARG A 569 13.41 -12.70 37.56
N THR A 570 12.12 -12.47 37.79
CA THR A 570 11.45 -12.74 39.06
C THR A 570 11.08 -14.22 39.18
N GLU A 571 10.46 -14.80 38.15
CA GLU A 571 9.85 -16.13 38.23
C GLU A 571 10.81 -17.31 38.04
N CYS A 572 12.01 -17.10 37.47
CA CYS A 572 12.99 -18.19 37.31
C CYS A 572 13.73 -18.55 38.61
N ALA A 573 13.74 -17.68 39.62
CA ALA A 573 14.46 -17.83 40.88
C ALA A 573 16.00 -17.94 40.78
N TYR A 574 16.62 -17.49 39.67
CA TYR A 574 18.08 -17.36 39.53
C TYR A 574 18.53 -15.90 39.61
N SER A 575 19.78 -15.66 40.01
CA SER A 575 20.39 -14.32 40.10
C SER A 575 20.49 -13.57 38.76
N SER A 576 20.37 -14.27 37.64
CA SER A 576 20.25 -13.69 36.30
C SER A 576 19.70 -14.71 35.29
N LEU A 577 19.15 -14.23 34.18
CA LEU A 577 18.69 -15.11 33.08
C LEU A 577 19.84 -15.88 32.41
N ALA A 578 21.07 -15.36 32.46
CA ALA A 578 22.26 -16.07 32.00
C ALA A 578 22.65 -17.22 32.96
N ALA A 579 22.43 -17.05 34.27
CA ALA A 579 22.59 -18.15 35.23
C ALA A 579 21.49 -19.20 35.07
N PHE A 580 20.25 -18.79 34.80
CA PHE A 580 19.15 -19.71 34.48
C PHE A 580 19.43 -20.52 33.20
N ALA A 581 19.82 -19.87 32.09
CA ALA A 581 20.19 -20.58 30.86
C ALA A 581 21.35 -21.56 31.08
N LYS A 582 22.39 -21.15 31.82
CA LYS A 582 23.54 -22.01 32.17
C LYS A 582 23.15 -23.21 33.05
N ALA A 583 22.05 -23.14 33.80
CA ALA A 583 21.55 -24.28 34.58
C ALA A 583 20.93 -25.39 33.71
N GLY A 584 20.70 -25.14 32.41
CA GLY A 584 20.18 -26.12 31.46
C GLY A 584 18.74 -26.59 31.75
N PRO A 585 17.77 -25.68 31.97
CA PRO A 585 16.39 -26.07 32.25
C PRO A 585 15.79 -26.86 31.09
N THR A 586 14.95 -27.84 31.43
CA THR A 586 14.23 -28.65 30.43
C THR A 586 13.11 -27.82 29.78
N PRO A 587 12.60 -28.24 28.61
CA PRO A 587 11.39 -27.66 28.02
C PRO A 587 10.21 -27.60 29.01
N ARG A 588 10.09 -28.61 29.89
CA ARG A 588 9.09 -28.61 30.95
C ARG A 588 9.31 -27.49 31.97
N ASP A 589 10.54 -27.29 32.46
CA ASP A 589 10.85 -26.23 33.43
C ASP A 589 10.58 -24.84 32.86
N LEU A 590 10.84 -24.65 31.55
CA LEU A 590 10.52 -23.43 30.81
C LEU A 590 8.99 -23.21 30.76
N LEU A 591 8.20 -24.22 30.37
CA LEU A 591 6.74 -24.13 30.32
C LEU A 591 6.11 -23.97 31.73
N ASP A 592 6.65 -24.65 32.74
CA ASP A 592 6.22 -24.55 34.15
C ASP A 592 6.57 -23.15 34.74
N CYS A 593 7.62 -22.49 34.26
CA CYS A 593 7.94 -21.11 34.61
C CYS A 593 7.10 -20.08 33.85
N ALA A 594 6.86 -20.29 32.55
CA ALA A 594 6.01 -19.43 31.75
C ALA A 594 4.55 -19.41 32.25
N ARG A 595 4.02 -20.53 32.76
CA ARG A 595 2.71 -20.55 33.42
C ARG A 595 2.65 -19.69 34.69
N ARG A 596 3.71 -19.67 35.52
CA ARG A 596 3.81 -18.73 36.66
C ARG A 596 3.83 -17.27 36.22
N ILE A 597 4.44 -16.97 35.07
CA ILE A 597 4.44 -15.61 34.49
C ILE A 597 3.01 -15.20 34.09
N ILE A 598 2.22 -16.09 33.46
CA ILE A 598 0.80 -15.84 33.17
C ILE A 598 0.02 -15.59 34.48
N GLU A 599 0.13 -16.50 35.44
CA GLU A 599 -0.61 -16.45 36.71
C GLU A 599 -0.33 -15.19 37.55
N ARG A 600 0.90 -14.65 37.50
CA ARG A 600 1.35 -13.55 38.37
C ARG A 600 1.51 -12.19 37.67
N HIS A 601 1.67 -12.16 36.34
CA HIS A 601 1.97 -10.93 35.59
C HIS A 601 0.93 -10.62 34.50
N THR A 602 -0.14 -11.42 34.36
CA THR A 602 -1.23 -11.15 33.39
C THR A 602 -2.64 -11.27 34.00
N VAL A 603 -2.77 -11.77 35.22
CA VAL A 603 -4.04 -11.84 35.96
C VAL A 603 -4.04 -10.73 37.02
N PRO A 604 -4.89 -9.70 36.92
CA PRO A 604 -4.99 -8.67 37.95
C PRO A 604 -5.59 -9.27 39.23
N GLU A 605 -5.17 -8.77 40.39
CA GLU A 605 -5.84 -9.11 41.65
C GLU A 605 -7.32 -8.65 41.61
N PRO A 606 -8.26 -9.41 42.21
CA PRO A 606 -9.70 -9.19 42.04
C PRO A 606 -10.22 -7.99 42.85
N VAL A 607 -9.92 -6.77 42.39
CA VAL A 607 -10.50 -5.51 42.91
C VAL A 607 -11.93 -5.36 42.39
N PHE A 608 -12.85 -6.17 42.93
CA PHE A 608 -14.28 -6.08 42.68
C PHE A 608 -15.02 -5.49 43.89
N GLU A 609 -15.20 -4.17 43.91
CA GLU A 609 -16.41 -3.63 44.51
C GLU A 609 -17.59 -3.90 43.57
N PRO A 610 -18.67 -4.55 44.02
CA PRO A 610 -19.81 -4.85 43.15
C PRO A 610 -20.64 -3.59 42.90
N ILE A 611 -20.38 -2.90 41.78
CA ILE A 611 -21.12 -1.72 41.33
C ILE A 611 -22.55 -2.10 40.90
N ASN A 612 -23.42 -2.36 41.89
CA ASN A 612 -24.84 -2.60 41.69
C ASN A 612 -25.61 -1.27 41.77
N LEU A 613 -25.66 -0.55 40.64
CA LEU A 613 -26.27 0.78 40.45
C LEU A 613 -27.78 0.89 40.75
N LYS A 614 -28.40 -0.08 41.44
CA LYS A 614 -29.79 -0.08 41.90
C LYS A 614 -29.99 -0.44 43.37
N ALA A 615 -28.91 -0.64 44.14
CA ALA A 615 -28.97 -0.80 45.60
C ALA A 615 -28.25 0.40 46.27
N PRO A 616 -28.94 1.22 47.10
CA PRO A 616 -28.24 2.20 47.93
C PRO A 616 -27.41 1.48 49.00
N PRO A 617 -26.19 1.94 49.33
CA PRO A 617 -25.36 1.31 50.36
C PRO A 617 -25.96 1.53 51.75
N THR A 618 -26.68 0.53 52.26
CA THR A 618 -27.24 0.53 53.62
C THR A 618 -26.20 0.14 54.66
N ASP A 619 -25.26 1.04 54.97
CA ASP A 619 -24.72 1.35 56.31
C ASP A 619 -23.49 2.27 56.20
N PRO A 620 -23.53 3.53 56.71
CA PRO A 620 -22.33 4.39 56.79
C PRO A 620 -21.31 3.98 57.86
N PHE A 621 -21.59 3.00 58.73
CA PHE A 621 -20.89 2.80 60.01
C PHE A 621 -20.25 1.40 60.25
N SER A 622 -19.83 0.66 59.21
CA SER A 622 -19.18 -0.65 59.40
C SER A 622 -17.94 -0.95 58.52
N ARG A 623 -16.89 -0.09 58.54
CA ARG A 623 -15.53 -0.53 58.14
C ARG A 623 -14.31 0.23 58.70
N ALA A 624 -14.46 0.93 59.82
CA ALA A 624 -13.31 1.48 60.53
C ALA A 624 -12.48 0.35 61.19
N GLY A 625 -11.33 -0.01 60.58
CA GLY A 625 -10.37 -0.94 61.20
C GLY A 625 -9.56 -1.84 60.26
N ILE A 626 -9.95 -1.99 58.99
CA ILE A 626 -9.11 -2.67 57.99
C ILE A 626 -8.22 -1.62 57.35
N THR A 627 -6.90 -1.73 57.54
CA THR A 627 -5.94 -1.03 56.69
C THR A 627 -5.91 -1.77 55.36
N GLU A 628 -6.53 -1.21 54.32
CA GLU A 628 -6.44 -1.80 52.99
C GLU A 628 -4.97 -1.84 52.55
N PRO A 629 -4.48 -2.96 52.00
CA PRO A 629 -3.11 -3.02 51.50
C PRO A 629 -2.97 -1.97 50.39
N ALA A 630 -1.87 -1.20 50.44
CA ALA A 630 -1.64 -0.12 49.48
C ALA A 630 -1.55 -0.68 48.06
N ILE A 631 -2.64 -0.56 47.30
CA ILE A 631 -2.77 -1.13 45.95
C ILE A 631 -1.69 -0.53 45.05
N ASP A 632 -0.79 -1.36 44.52
CA ASP A 632 0.17 -0.91 43.53
C ASP A 632 -0.54 -0.76 42.17
N ILE A 633 -1.05 0.46 41.95
CA ILE A 633 -1.70 0.89 40.72
C ILE A 633 -0.73 0.78 39.52
N VAL A 634 0.58 0.94 39.72
CA VAL A 634 1.58 0.83 38.64
C VAL A 634 1.74 -0.63 38.24
N HIS A 635 1.87 -1.54 39.22
CA HIS A 635 1.91 -2.98 38.96
C HIS A 635 0.62 -3.46 38.28
N ASN A 636 -0.55 -3.11 38.81
CA ASN A 636 -1.84 -3.49 38.21
C ASN A 636 -2.02 -2.98 36.78
N ASN A 637 -1.60 -1.74 36.48
CA ASN A 637 -1.60 -1.22 35.11
C ASN A 637 -0.66 -2.02 34.19
N ILE A 638 0.54 -2.37 34.67
CA ILE A 638 1.49 -3.22 33.91
C ILE A 638 0.95 -4.64 33.69
N VAL A 639 0.26 -5.23 34.67
CA VAL A 639 -0.38 -6.55 34.55
C VAL A 639 -1.48 -6.54 33.50
N LEU A 640 -2.36 -5.52 33.52
CA LEU A 640 -3.40 -5.34 32.50
C LEU A 640 -2.81 -5.08 31.11
N LEU A 641 -1.80 -4.23 31.00
CA LEU A 641 -1.10 -3.98 29.74
C LEU A 641 -0.42 -5.25 29.20
N THR A 642 0.24 -6.03 30.05
CA THR A 642 0.91 -7.28 29.64
C THR A 642 -0.11 -8.30 29.14
N ARG A 643 -1.24 -8.46 29.84
CA ARG A 643 -2.37 -9.30 29.39
C ARG A 643 -2.87 -8.89 28.01
N ASP A 644 -3.16 -7.61 27.81
CA ASP A 644 -3.76 -7.12 26.56
C ASP A 644 -2.76 -7.17 25.39
N LEU A 645 -1.48 -6.97 25.66
CA LEU A 645 -0.41 -7.16 24.68
C LEU A 645 -0.17 -8.63 24.31
N LEU A 646 -0.43 -9.59 25.22
CA LEU A 646 -0.40 -11.01 24.86
C LEU A 646 -1.54 -11.37 23.89
N TYR A 647 -2.76 -10.84 24.07
CA TYR A 647 -3.83 -11.01 23.08
C TYR A 647 -3.49 -10.39 21.71
N VAL A 648 -2.71 -9.29 21.69
CA VAL A 648 -2.14 -8.74 20.44
C VAL A 648 -1.14 -9.71 19.80
N ALA A 649 -0.22 -10.29 20.57
CA ALA A 649 0.77 -11.25 20.06
C ALA A 649 0.10 -12.51 19.51
N GLU A 650 -0.81 -13.12 20.28
CA GLU A 650 -1.60 -14.29 19.86
C GLU A 650 -2.32 -14.06 18.52
N LEU A 651 -2.98 -12.91 18.35
CA LEU A 651 -3.67 -12.58 17.10
C LEU A 651 -2.71 -12.42 15.91
N ILE A 652 -1.57 -11.76 16.12
CA ILE A 652 -0.58 -11.52 15.06
C ILE A 652 0.13 -12.82 14.66
N ASP A 653 0.52 -13.66 15.61
CA ASP A 653 1.20 -14.93 15.36
C ASP A 653 0.24 -15.96 14.74
N ALA A 654 -1.04 -15.99 15.15
CA ALA A 654 -2.09 -16.79 14.50
C ALA A 654 -2.32 -16.37 13.04
N ILE A 655 -2.40 -15.06 12.76
CA ILE A 655 -2.54 -14.54 11.40
C ILE A 655 -1.31 -14.90 10.54
N ALA A 656 -0.09 -14.70 11.07
CA ALA A 656 1.16 -14.92 10.33
C ALA A 656 1.42 -16.42 10.04
N THR A 657 1.08 -17.30 11.00
CA THR A 657 1.15 -18.76 10.81
C THR A 657 0.03 -19.29 9.91
N GLY A 658 -1.05 -18.53 9.74
CA GLY A 658 -2.21 -18.91 8.92
C GLY A 658 -3.16 -19.86 9.64
N ASP A 659 -3.24 -19.80 10.98
CA ASP A 659 -4.10 -20.64 11.80
C ASP A 659 -5.34 -19.88 12.27
N PHE A 660 -6.42 -19.97 11.48
CA PHE A 660 -7.67 -19.30 11.84
C PHE A 660 -8.37 -19.97 13.03
N GLY A 661 -8.10 -21.26 13.32
CA GLY A 661 -8.63 -21.92 14.50
C GLY A 661 -8.08 -21.34 15.81
N TRP A 662 -6.83 -20.84 15.77
CA TRP A 662 -6.22 -20.10 16.87
C TRP A 662 -6.81 -18.67 16.98
N VAL A 663 -7.09 -17.99 15.87
CA VAL A 663 -7.85 -16.72 15.87
C VAL A 663 -9.24 -16.92 16.49
N GLU A 664 -9.98 -17.95 16.05
CA GLU A 664 -11.34 -18.25 16.51
C GLU A 664 -11.42 -18.51 18.03
N ASP A 665 -10.42 -19.18 18.62
CA ASP A 665 -10.35 -19.45 20.05
C ASP A 665 -10.37 -18.16 20.93
N ILE A 666 -9.77 -17.06 20.45
CA ILE A 666 -9.65 -15.80 21.21
C ILE A 666 -10.74 -14.77 20.90
N LEU A 667 -11.53 -14.97 19.83
CA LEU A 667 -12.59 -14.03 19.42
C LEU A 667 -13.58 -13.63 20.54
N PRO A 668 -14.08 -14.54 21.42
CA PRO A 668 -14.99 -14.14 22.49
C PRO A 668 -14.38 -13.10 23.44
N THR A 669 -13.09 -13.25 23.76
CA THR A 669 -12.37 -12.28 24.61
C THR A 669 -12.09 -10.98 23.86
N LEU A 670 -11.71 -11.05 22.58
CA LEU A 670 -11.52 -9.85 21.76
C LEU A 670 -12.81 -9.03 21.65
N ALA A 671 -13.98 -9.66 21.47
CA ALA A 671 -15.27 -8.96 21.49
C ALA A 671 -15.50 -8.21 22.81
N CYS A 672 -15.18 -8.83 23.96
CA CYS A 672 -15.24 -8.16 25.25
C CYS A 672 -14.24 -7.00 25.37
N MET A 673 -13.01 -7.14 24.84
CA MET A 673 -12.00 -6.06 24.84
C MET A 673 -12.45 -4.87 23.97
N PHE A 674 -12.95 -5.11 22.76
CA PHE A 674 -13.51 -4.08 21.88
C PHE A 674 -14.72 -3.38 22.50
N ARG A 675 -15.60 -4.13 23.20
CA ARG A 675 -16.74 -3.54 23.92
C ARG A 675 -16.30 -2.71 25.12
N GLY A 676 -15.25 -3.13 25.83
CA GLY A 676 -14.70 -2.43 26.99
C GLY A 676 -13.94 -1.14 26.64
N SER A 677 -13.21 -1.12 25.52
CA SER A 677 -12.51 0.07 25.00
C SER A 677 -13.45 1.07 24.29
N GLY A 678 -14.68 0.67 23.99
CA GLY A 678 -15.69 1.50 23.31
C GLY A 678 -15.73 1.34 21.78
N SER A 679 -14.86 0.50 21.19
CA SER A 679 -14.86 0.14 19.77
C SER A 679 -15.98 -0.85 19.41
N ASN A 680 -17.22 -0.38 19.55
CA ASN A 680 -18.44 -1.19 19.46
C ASN A 680 -18.60 -1.93 18.12
N ASN A 681 -18.11 -1.36 17.02
CA ASN A 681 -18.29 -1.93 15.68
C ASN A 681 -17.56 -3.27 15.58
N TYR A 682 -16.25 -3.32 15.91
CA TYR A 682 -15.45 -4.55 15.96
C TYR A 682 -15.98 -5.59 16.95
N SER A 683 -16.51 -5.17 18.10
CA SER A 683 -17.25 -6.09 18.99
C SER A 683 -18.50 -6.70 18.32
N THR A 684 -19.14 -5.97 17.41
CA THR A 684 -20.36 -6.40 16.71
C THR A 684 -20.04 -7.26 15.48
N GLU A 685 -18.95 -7.00 14.76
CA GLU A 685 -18.51 -7.88 13.64
C GLU A 685 -18.15 -9.28 14.14
N ILE A 686 -17.48 -9.37 15.30
CA ILE A 686 -17.18 -10.66 15.93
C ILE A 686 -18.46 -11.37 16.38
N LEU A 687 -19.44 -10.64 16.95
CA LEU A 687 -20.75 -11.21 17.31
C LEU A 687 -21.49 -11.72 16.07
N HIS A 688 -21.44 -11.01 14.94
CA HIS A 688 -22.00 -11.49 13.67
C HIS A 688 -21.28 -12.75 13.18
N LEU A 689 -19.96 -12.85 13.28
CA LEU A 689 -19.24 -14.08 12.90
C LEU A 689 -19.61 -15.26 13.81
N ILE A 690 -19.62 -15.07 15.12
CA ILE A 690 -20.00 -16.11 16.10
C ILE A 690 -21.44 -16.57 15.87
N PHE A 691 -22.37 -15.64 15.66
CA PHE A 691 -23.77 -15.95 15.33
C PHE A 691 -23.89 -16.72 14.02
N ASN A 692 -23.21 -16.27 12.96
CA ASN A 692 -23.27 -16.92 11.66
C ASN A 692 -22.70 -18.36 11.73
N ILE A 693 -21.55 -18.55 12.37
CA ILE A 693 -20.91 -19.85 12.59
C ILE A 693 -21.80 -20.82 13.39
N LYS A 694 -22.53 -20.31 14.39
CA LYS A 694 -23.32 -21.12 15.33
C LYS A 694 -24.74 -21.43 14.84
N GLU A 695 -25.41 -20.46 14.23
CA GLU A 695 -26.88 -20.47 14.04
C GLU A 695 -27.32 -20.36 12.56
N VAL A 696 -26.43 -20.00 11.63
CA VAL A 696 -26.79 -19.69 10.22
C VAL A 696 -26.09 -20.59 9.22
N TRP A 697 -24.77 -20.64 9.24
CA TRP A 697 -23.98 -21.38 8.26
C TRP A 697 -24.11 -22.90 8.46
N THR A 698 -24.16 -23.65 7.36
CA THR A 698 -23.97 -25.10 7.44
C THR A 698 -22.56 -25.39 7.95
N PRO A 699 -22.31 -26.54 8.62
CA PRO A 699 -20.97 -26.88 9.09
C PRO A 699 -19.90 -26.84 7.98
N ALA A 700 -20.27 -27.23 6.75
CA ALA A 700 -19.38 -27.13 5.59
C ALA A 700 -19.09 -25.68 5.17
N PHE A 701 -20.11 -24.82 5.09
CA PHE A 701 -19.90 -23.40 4.73
C PHE A 701 -19.13 -22.64 5.81
N ALA A 702 -19.40 -22.90 7.10
CA ALA A 702 -18.63 -22.33 8.20
C ALA A 702 -17.15 -22.73 8.13
N ASP A 703 -16.86 -23.98 7.77
CA ASP A 703 -15.50 -24.47 7.57
C ASP A 703 -14.81 -23.86 6.32
N ILE A 704 -15.56 -23.62 5.24
CA ILE A 704 -15.07 -22.88 4.07
C ILE A 704 -14.69 -21.45 4.45
N ILE A 705 -15.49 -20.77 5.30
CA ILE A 705 -15.12 -19.44 5.83
C ILE A 705 -13.81 -19.53 6.63
N ARG A 706 -13.72 -20.46 7.60
CA ARG A 706 -12.51 -20.66 8.42
C ARG A 706 -11.25 -20.89 7.58
N ASP A 707 -11.33 -21.73 6.56
CA ASP A 707 -10.20 -22.10 5.70
C ASP A 707 -9.74 -20.97 4.75
N ASN A 708 -10.51 -19.87 4.66
CA ASN A 708 -10.24 -18.79 3.71
C ASN A 708 -10.21 -17.37 4.33
N MET A 709 -10.54 -17.20 5.62
CA MET A 709 -10.35 -15.94 6.37
C MET A 709 -8.90 -15.42 6.33
N LEU A 710 -7.93 -16.33 6.22
CA LEU A 710 -6.50 -16.05 6.10
C LEU A 710 -5.98 -16.58 4.75
N VAL A 711 -5.08 -15.82 4.13
CA VAL A 711 -4.53 -16.14 2.81
C VAL A 711 -3.00 -16.10 2.82
N ASN A 712 -2.39 -16.91 1.96
CA ASN A 712 -0.95 -16.91 1.75
C ASN A 712 -0.61 -16.66 0.27
N PRO A 713 -0.51 -15.39 -0.16
CA PRO A 713 -0.11 -15.01 -1.53
C PRO A 713 1.29 -15.51 -1.94
N SER A 714 2.14 -15.88 -0.97
CA SER A 714 3.53 -16.27 -1.20
C SER A 714 3.74 -17.78 -1.36
N GLY A 715 2.99 -18.59 -0.59
CA GLY A 715 3.23 -20.03 -0.40
C GLY A 715 4.29 -20.36 0.66
N LEU A 716 4.84 -19.36 1.37
CA LEU A 716 5.90 -19.54 2.37
C LEU A 716 5.30 -19.67 3.79
N PRO A 717 5.86 -20.53 4.66
CA PRO A 717 5.49 -20.57 6.08
C PRO A 717 5.72 -19.22 6.77
N GLY A 718 4.84 -18.84 7.71
CA GLY A 718 4.95 -17.57 8.45
C GLY A 718 4.66 -16.31 7.63
N HIS A 719 4.11 -16.45 6.42
CA HIS A 719 3.78 -15.35 5.49
C HIS A 719 2.30 -15.32 5.11
N ALA A 720 1.42 -15.85 5.98
CA ALA A 720 -0.02 -15.67 5.84
C ALA A 720 -0.46 -14.29 6.36
N MET A 721 -1.63 -13.83 5.91
CA MET A 721 -2.20 -12.53 6.23
C MET A 721 -3.73 -12.53 6.05
N GLY A 722 -4.43 -11.53 6.59
CA GLY A 722 -5.84 -11.30 6.24
C GLY A 722 -6.04 -10.94 4.76
N ILE A 723 -7.20 -11.27 4.20
CA ILE A 723 -7.56 -10.92 2.82
C ILE A 723 -7.51 -9.41 2.58
N ASP A 724 -7.94 -8.63 3.56
CA ASP A 724 -7.88 -7.17 3.59
C ASP A 724 -6.43 -6.63 3.53
N MET A 725 -5.48 -7.26 4.22
CA MET A 725 -4.05 -6.95 4.10
C MET A 725 -3.50 -7.27 2.70
N ASN A 726 -3.97 -8.33 2.05
CA ASN A 726 -3.59 -8.59 0.65
C ASN A 726 -4.14 -7.51 -0.28
N ILE A 727 -5.34 -6.98 -0.01
CA ILE A 727 -5.92 -5.86 -0.78
C ILE A 727 -5.14 -4.56 -0.58
N GLU A 728 -4.83 -4.10 0.64
CA GLU A 728 -4.05 -2.85 0.80
C GLU A 728 -2.63 -2.99 0.23
N HIS A 729 -1.99 -4.17 0.28
CA HIS A 729 -0.75 -4.40 -0.47
C HIS A 729 -0.94 -4.17 -1.99
N LEU A 730 -2.00 -4.72 -2.59
CA LEU A 730 -2.31 -4.53 -4.02
C LEU A 730 -2.63 -3.06 -4.33
N ILE A 731 -3.41 -2.39 -3.49
CA ILE A 731 -3.73 -0.96 -3.62
C ILE A 731 -2.46 -0.10 -3.47
N GLN A 732 -1.53 -0.44 -2.57
CA GLN A 732 -0.24 0.23 -2.44
C GLN A 732 0.61 0.09 -3.72
N TYR A 733 0.60 -1.08 -4.38
CA TYR A 733 1.21 -1.23 -5.70
C TYR A 733 0.52 -0.38 -6.79
N LEU A 734 -0.80 -0.18 -6.73
CA LEU A 734 -1.52 0.71 -7.66
C LEU A 734 -1.16 2.18 -7.43
N LYS A 735 -1.19 2.64 -6.17
CA LYS A 735 -0.76 3.98 -5.73
C LYS A 735 0.69 4.29 -6.18
N GLY A 736 1.53 3.27 -6.31
CA GLY A 736 2.94 3.39 -6.76
C GLY A 736 3.18 3.43 -8.27
N ILE A 737 2.16 3.20 -9.11
CA ILE A 737 2.22 3.37 -10.57
C ILE A 737 1.58 4.72 -10.90
N TYR A 738 2.16 5.51 -11.82
CA TYR A 738 1.56 6.78 -12.26
C TYR A 738 0.27 6.57 -13.09
N SER A 739 -0.83 6.29 -12.40
CA SER A 739 -2.15 6.00 -12.95
C SER A 739 -3.09 7.22 -12.90
N ASN A 740 -3.62 7.62 -14.05
CA ASN A 740 -4.89 8.33 -14.14
C ASN A 740 -6.06 7.33 -14.08
N TRP A 741 -7.24 7.76 -13.64
CA TRP A 741 -8.44 6.91 -13.51
C TRP A 741 -8.78 6.16 -14.80
N ASP A 742 -8.64 6.82 -15.97
CA ASP A 742 -8.82 6.23 -17.32
C ASP A 742 -7.98 4.95 -17.58
N ARG A 743 -6.94 4.70 -16.78
CA ARG A 743 -6.05 3.54 -16.87
C ARG A 743 -5.99 2.68 -15.62
N LEU A 744 -6.33 3.24 -14.44
CA LEU A 744 -6.25 2.54 -13.16
C LEU A 744 -6.96 1.18 -13.21
N GLY A 745 -8.18 1.11 -13.76
CA GLY A 745 -8.92 -0.14 -13.89
C GLY A 745 -8.17 -1.23 -14.68
N ASN A 746 -7.46 -0.86 -15.75
CA ASN A 746 -6.67 -1.83 -16.52
C ASN A 746 -5.35 -2.22 -15.82
N ILE A 747 -4.75 -1.30 -15.05
CA ILE A 747 -3.57 -1.60 -14.23
C ILE A 747 -3.95 -2.56 -13.09
N ALA A 748 -5.10 -2.32 -12.45
CA ALA A 748 -5.69 -3.15 -11.40
C ALA A 748 -5.89 -4.60 -11.86
N ALA A 749 -6.63 -4.83 -12.94
CA ALA A 749 -6.85 -6.18 -13.44
C ALA A 749 -5.54 -6.89 -13.87
N GLY A 750 -4.61 -6.15 -14.49
CA GLY A 750 -3.31 -6.69 -14.91
C GLY A 750 -2.28 -6.88 -13.79
N LEU A 751 -2.57 -6.47 -12.55
CA LEU A 751 -1.57 -6.20 -11.51
C LEU A 751 -0.67 -7.39 -11.15
N ASN A 752 -1.25 -8.60 -11.03
CA ASN A 752 -0.48 -9.81 -10.72
C ASN A 752 0.60 -10.10 -11.77
N TYR A 753 0.29 -9.88 -13.05
CA TYR A 753 1.24 -10.07 -14.15
C TYR A 753 2.23 -8.91 -14.26
N LEU A 754 1.82 -7.67 -13.98
CA LEU A 754 2.74 -6.53 -13.90
C LEU A 754 3.79 -6.71 -12.79
N GLN A 755 3.39 -7.23 -11.62
CA GLN A 755 4.32 -7.60 -10.56
C GLN A 755 5.26 -8.75 -10.95
N LEU A 756 4.77 -9.79 -11.64
CA LEU A 756 5.60 -10.90 -12.11
C LEU A 756 6.61 -10.45 -13.16
N VAL A 757 6.19 -9.60 -14.12
CA VAL A 757 7.07 -8.96 -15.10
C VAL A 757 8.16 -8.15 -14.40
N LYS A 758 7.81 -7.29 -13.44
CA LYS A 758 8.77 -6.51 -12.65
C LYS A 758 9.76 -7.43 -11.90
N LYS A 759 9.28 -8.45 -11.18
CA LYS A 759 10.14 -9.41 -10.48
C LYS A 759 11.11 -10.13 -11.43
N GLN A 760 10.64 -10.51 -12.62
CA GLN A 760 11.45 -11.25 -13.60
C GLN A 760 12.45 -10.36 -14.36
N VAL A 761 12.05 -9.15 -14.79
CA VAL A 761 12.94 -8.24 -15.52
C VAL A 761 13.98 -7.64 -14.56
N THR A 762 13.59 -7.13 -13.39
CA THR A 762 14.53 -6.69 -12.34
C THR A 762 15.59 -7.76 -12.01
N LYS A 763 15.18 -9.04 -11.91
CA LYS A 763 16.11 -10.18 -11.71
C LYS A 763 17.03 -10.40 -12.90
N SER A 764 16.51 -10.31 -14.13
CA SER A 764 17.25 -10.57 -15.37
C SER A 764 18.28 -9.47 -15.69
N LEU A 765 17.90 -8.20 -15.46
CA LEU A 765 18.77 -7.03 -15.62
C LEU A 765 19.72 -6.79 -14.43
N LYS A 766 19.54 -7.54 -13.33
CA LYS A 766 20.26 -7.37 -12.05
C LYS A 766 20.10 -5.97 -11.45
N SER A 767 18.97 -5.31 -11.72
CA SER A 767 18.64 -3.94 -11.30
C SER A 767 17.94 -3.86 -9.93
N GLY A 768 17.99 -4.92 -9.13
CA GLY A 768 17.34 -5.01 -7.83
C GLY A 768 17.90 -4.03 -6.80
N TYR A 769 17.17 -2.95 -6.53
CA TYR A 769 17.49 -1.95 -5.50
C TYR A 769 17.61 -2.53 -4.08
N ARG A 770 16.94 -3.67 -3.82
CA ARG A 770 17.02 -4.42 -2.57
C ARG A 770 17.75 -5.74 -2.84
N GLY A 771 18.80 -6.01 -2.08
CA GLY A 771 19.40 -7.34 -2.03
C GLY A 771 18.42 -8.37 -1.45
N SER A 772 18.52 -9.63 -1.87
CA SER A 772 17.63 -10.70 -1.38
C SER A 772 17.83 -11.05 0.10
N THR A 773 18.88 -10.52 0.72
CA THR A 773 19.21 -10.66 2.15
C THR A 773 18.90 -9.35 2.87
N HIS A 774 17.63 -9.09 3.15
CA HIS A 774 17.25 -8.12 4.18
C HIS A 774 17.55 -8.74 5.56
N THR A 775 18.69 -8.39 6.15
CA THR A 775 18.94 -8.65 7.56
C THR A 775 18.07 -7.69 8.38
N ASP A 776 17.22 -8.22 9.26
CA ASP A 776 16.43 -7.39 10.16
C ASP A 776 17.33 -6.55 11.09
N VAL A 777 16.85 -5.36 11.45
CA VAL A 777 17.56 -4.48 12.37
C VAL A 777 17.46 -5.05 13.78
N ASP A 778 18.61 -5.32 14.43
CA ASP A 778 18.61 -5.73 15.83
C ASP A 778 18.07 -4.61 16.72
N THR A 779 16.91 -4.87 17.34
CA THR A 779 16.26 -3.97 18.30
C THR A 779 16.30 -4.49 19.73
N SER A 780 17.11 -5.52 20.02
CA SER A 780 17.24 -6.12 21.36
C SER A 780 17.61 -5.10 22.44
N ALA A 781 18.40 -4.08 22.10
CA ALA A 781 18.72 -2.98 23.00
C ALA A 781 17.47 -2.19 23.47
N LEU A 782 16.47 -2.03 22.60
CA LEU A 782 15.19 -1.37 22.93
C LEU A 782 14.35 -2.22 23.89
N VAL A 783 14.32 -3.53 23.66
CA VAL A 783 13.63 -4.50 24.54
C VAL A 783 14.26 -4.53 25.93
N TRP A 784 15.60 -4.60 26.01
CA TRP A 784 16.30 -4.58 27.31
C TRP A 784 16.18 -3.24 28.05
N ARG A 785 16.01 -2.10 27.36
CA ARG A 785 15.68 -0.82 28.01
C ARG A 785 14.35 -0.88 28.77
N ILE A 786 13.32 -1.53 28.22
CA ILE A 786 12.04 -1.76 28.91
C ILE A 786 12.24 -2.76 30.06
N ALA A 787 12.86 -3.91 29.82
CA ALA A 787 13.10 -4.92 30.86
C ALA A 787 13.91 -4.41 32.06
N ASN A 788 14.73 -3.36 31.87
CA ASN A 788 15.52 -2.69 32.90
C ASN A 788 14.82 -1.48 33.57
N LYS A 789 13.68 -1.01 33.05
CA LYS A 789 12.96 0.18 33.55
C LYS A 789 11.49 -0.07 33.91
N ALA A 790 10.91 -1.22 33.58
CA ALA A 790 9.48 -1.52 33.73
C ALA A 790 8.96 -1.33 35.17
N ILE A 791 9.78 -1.65 36.17
CA ILE A 791 9.48 -1.44 37.59
C ILE A 791 10.66 -0.71 38.22
N VAL A 792 10.50 0.61 38.41
CA VAL A 792 11.42 1.43 39.21
C VAL A 792 10.71 1.72 40.53
N ASP A 793 11.09 1.00 41.59
CA ASP A 793 10.75 1.41 42.96
C ASP A 793 11.34 2.80 43.20
N ILE A 794 10.46 3.80 43.28
CA ILE A 794 10.81 5.20 43.45
C ILE A 794 11.37 5.50 44.86
N LEU A 795 11.03 4.70 45.87
CA LEU A 795 11.58 4.81 47.21
C LEU A 795 13.02 4.26 47.24
N THR A 796 13.25 3.03 46.78
CA THR A 796 14.61 2.48 46.66
C THR A 796 15.49 3.34 45.74
N THR A 797 14.94 3.86 44.64
CA THR A 797 15.70 4.69 43.69
C THR A 797 16.00 6.07 44.25
N GLY A 798 15.04 6.73 44.92
CA GLY A 798 15.27 7.98 45.63
C GLY A 798 16.29 7.81 46.75
N TYR A 799 16.16 6.75 47.55
CA TYR A 799 17.11 6.41 48.62
C TYR A 799 18.53 6.20 48.08
N ARG A 800 18.70 5.45 46.98
CA ARG A 800 20.00 5.29 46.30
C ARG A 800 20.57 6.62 45.82
N LYS A 801 19.76 7.52 45.21
CA LYS A 801 20.24 8.87 44.80
C LYS A 801 20.70 9.71 45.99
N PHE A 802 19.98 9.67 47.11
CA PHE A 802 20.42 10.31 48.35
C PHE A 802 21.75 9.73 48.85
N GLN A 803 21.92 8.41 48.86
CA GLN A 803 23.17 7.75 49.24
C GLN A 803 24.35 8.14 48.34
N THR A 804 24.15 8.21 47.01
CA THR A 804 25.27 8.37 46.07
C THR A 804 25.77 9.80 45.93
N LEU A 805 24.90 10.83 45.95
CA LEU A 805 25.32 12.21 45.66
C LEU A 805 24.46 13.30 46.31
N SER A 806 23.13 13.15 46.33
CA SER A 806 22.23 14.27 46.64
C SER A 806 22.34 14.71 48.10
N LEU A 807 22.42 13.77 49.05
CA LEU A 807 22.53 14.09 50.48
C LEU A 807 23.88 14.73 50.81
N ALA A 808 24.98 14.27 50.20
CA ALA A 808 26.30 14.87 50.35
C ALA A 808 26.34 16.31 49.81
N THR A 809 25.70 16.55 48.67
CA THR A 809 25.57 17.89 48.05
C THR A 809 24.74 18.84 48.93
N PHE A 810 23.60 18.38 49.44
CA PHE A 810 22.78 19.14 50.39
C PHE A 810 23.55 19.48 51.68
N ASN A 811 24.22 18.50 52.30
CA ASN A 811 25.01 18.71 53.51
C ASN A 811 26.16 19.71 53.29
N LYS A 812 26.77 19.71 52.10
CA LYS A 812 27.77 20.72 51.70
C LYS A 812 27.18 22.13 51.57
N LYS A 813 25.96 22.27 51.03
CA LYS A 813 25.22 23.55 51.02
C LYS A 813 24.94 24.05 52.45
N VAL A 814 24.47 23.17 53.35
CA VAL A 814 24.25 23.49 54.77
C VAL A 814 25.54 23.92 55.48
N ALA A 815 26.66 23.24 55.22
CA ALA A 815 27.96 23.62 55.76
C ALA A 815 28.44 25.00 55.26
N ASN A 816 28.22 25.33 53.99
CA ASN A 816 28.54 26.65 53.43
C ASN A 816 27.69 27.77 54.05
N MET A 817 26.38 27.54 54.23
CA MET A 817 25.48 28.50 54.90
C MET A 817 25.93 28.79 56.34
N ARG A 818 26.31 27.76 57.10
CA ARG A 818 26.88 27.91 58.46
C ARG A 818 28.21 28.67 58.51
N GLN A 819 28.92 28.79 57.38
CA GLN A 819 30.18 29.51 57.26
C GLN A 819 30.02 30.91 56.63
N GLY A 820 28.78 31.40 56.44
CA GLY A 820 28.51 32.71 55.84
C GLY A 820 28.95 32.83 54.37
N LYS A 821 29.26 31.71 53.70
CA LYS A 821 29.72 31.70 52.30
C LYS A 821 28.51 31.88 51.38
N PRO A 822 28.56 32.78 50.38
CA PRO A 822 27.47 32.94 49.43
C PRO A 822 27.21 31.60 48.71
N MET A 823 25.94 31.25 48.53
CA MET A 823 25.57 30.06 47.77
C MET A 823 25.90 30.28 46.30
N ALA A 824 27.01 29.70 45.85
CA ALA A 824 27.32 29.58 44.43
C ALA A 824 26.15 28.90 43.72
N SER A 825 25.71 29.44 42.58
CA SER A 825 24.53 29.03 41.82
C SER A 825 24.74 27.73 41.03
N GLN A 826 25.24 26.69 41.71
CA GLN A 826 25.06 25.31 41.29
C GLN A 826 23.58 24.94 41.52
N SER A 827 22.77 25.21 40.49
CA SER A 827 21.42 24.69 40.40
C SER A 827 21.46 23.18 40.58
N GLU A 828 20.60 22.67 41.47
CA GLU A 828 20.15 21.29 41.31
C GLU A 828 19.33 21.29 40.01
N VAL A 829 19.92 20.76 38.95
CA VAL A 829 19.24 20.59 37.67
C VAL A 829 18.13 19.60 37.91
N ASP A 830 16.89 20.02 37.67
CA ASP A 830 15.74 19.16 37.82
C ASP A 830 15.87 17.99 36.84
N GLU A 831 16.20 16.80 37.35
CA GLU A 831 16.41 15.61 36.53
C GLU A 831 15.09 15.15 35.86
N ILE A 832 13.95 15.69 36.30
CA ILE A 832 12.68 15.66 35.58
C ILE A 832 12.74 16.67 34.42
N ARG A 833 13.67 16.46 33.49
CA ARG A 833 13.69 17.18 32.21
C ARG A 833 12.44 16.81 31.41
N ALA A 834 11.45 17.70 31.41
CA ALA A 834 10.60 17.84 30.24
C ALA A 834 11.51 18.07 29.04
N MET A 835 11.38 17.27 27.98
CA MET A 835 12.22 17.41 26.79
C MET A 835 11.79 18.65 26.01
N SER A 836 12.36 19.81 26.38
CA SER A 836 12.30 21.01 25.56
C SER A 836 12.93 20.72 24.21
N SER A 837 12.17 20.96 23.14
CA SER A 837 12.66 20.83 21.78
C SER A 837 13.71 21.92 21.50
N ASN A 838 14.99 21.54 21.56
CA ASN A 838 16.10 22.18 20.84
C ASN A 838 17.27 21.19 20.80
N GLY A 839 17.71 20.85 19.60
CA GLY A 839 18.99 20.18 19.36
C GLY A 839 19.80 21.04 18.41
N GLU A 840 21.11 21.12 18.64
CA GLU A 840 22.07 21.73 17.71
C GLU A 840 23.21 20.73 17.49
N CYS A 841 23.57 20.54 16.21
CA CYS A 841 24.51 19.53 15.68
C CYS A 841 24.13 18.07 15.97
#